data_AF-A0A536V144-F1
#
_entry.id   AF-A0A536V144-F1
#
_cell.length_a   1.000
_cell.length_b   1.000
_cell.length_c   1.000
_cell.angle_alpha   90.00
_cell.angle_beta   90.00
_cell.angle_gamma   90.00
#
_symmetry.space_group_name_H-M   'P 1'
#
loop_
_entity.id
_entity.type
_entity.pdbx_description
1 polymer ?
#
loop_
_entity_poly.entity_id
_entity_poly.type
_entity_poly.pdbx_seq_one_letter_code
_entity_poly.pdbx_strand_id
1 'polypeptide(L)'
;MKRASGSRPTRFLAERALAIAALAATCALADASVEVSPLPLPGPYAVACSDIAQDFNRVASDEGASDYWQGNPRPQGASRYVTDLLAEPASTPTVAVSAPNDTELFGSFAGRTVPYAILVCYPTTASNPRPGYALPTGKIVPHMQRGGDAPLLPDAAARYPVLLFSHGYEGSPLSDDYIDPILLLASFGYVVAAPFHGDLRFSNLVSESIDNLFYLIAHLDDFIAMQALRPLSLSATLDRLLADPQWAGHIDPSMVGGFGASQGGESLLLMGGAGLTKTIGQSWSRVTSDTRLKAAVGYIPYFGRSVFPSFGRDQRGLDDVTLPYLAIAGTADTTAPISVTQAGIARLAGPRELVALTGVGHRFDVASAADIFTWTLTFLDAEVRHDSLAHQKLIEMTRVAGGGDDRVLIPFDEPAWGNFGGLWWNAPANSEAGWGINLAHQGDVIFASWFTYDASGKGWWLVMTAPKIGANIYAGTLLQVTGPAFDAVTWDARQVVGTPVGTGTFTFTDPNYGTFAYTVNNASQVKNITREVFGPMPGCSFSAQNNLAATTNYQDLWWKNPAGSESGWGINFTHQGDRIFATWFTYDRDHSPMWLVVTADETAPGAYGGTLYRTTGPPFNAVPFDPAKVVPVNVGTASFTFSDGNNATFAYTVNGVSQAKAITREVFRTPGTVCR
;
A
#
# COMPACT_ATOMS: atom_id res chain seq x y z
N MET A 1 -2.00 -70.99 -44.70
CA MET A 1 -0.92 -71.80 -45.32
C MET A 1 0.33 -70.94 -45.42
N LYS A 2 1.46 -71.50 -44.96
CA LYS A 2 2.88 -71.23 -45.26
C LYS A 2 3.49 -69.81 -45.18
N ARG A 3 4.58 -69.81 -44.41
CA ARG A 3 5.64 -68.82 -44.14
C ARG A 3 6.51 -68.43 -45.36
N ALA A 4 6.96 -67.17 -45.30
CA ALA A 4 8.34 -66.64 -45.38
C ALA A 4 9.19 -66.68 -46.68
N SER A 5 9.67 -65.49 -47.08
CA SER A 5 11.09 -65.07 -47.24
C SER A 5 11.08 -63.70 -47.96
N GLY A 6 11.83 -62.64 -47.69
CA GLY A 6 13.05 -62.39 -46.91
C GLY A 6 13.87 -61.36 -47.69
N SER A 7 14.26 -60.22 -47.08
CA SER A 7 15.51 -59.44 -47.27
C SER A 7 15.33 -57.93 -47.01
N ARG A 8 16.03 -57.44 -45.97
CA ARG A 8 16.32 -56.04 -45.58
C ARG A 8 17.41 -55.41 -46.49
N PRO A 9 17.90 -54.17 -46.27
CA PRO A 9 17.26 -52.88 -45.94
C PRO A 9 17.85 -51.69 -46.75
N THR A 10 17.17 -50.53 -46.81
CA THR A 10 17.86 -49.24 -46.99
C THR A 10 17.13 -48.11 -46.26
N ARG A 11 17.96 -47.28 -45.61
CA ARG A 11 17.65 -46.12 -44.77
C ARG A 11 16.98 -45.01 -45.59
N PHE A 12 16.11 -44.20 -44.96
CA PHE A 12 16.37 -42.79 -44.60
C PHE A 12 15.06 -42.10 -44.12
N LEU A 13 15.20 -41.36 -43.02
CA LEU A 13 14.42 -40.19 -42.58
C LEU A 13 12.96 -40.40 -42.14
N ALA A 14 12.78 -40.49 -40.82
CA ALA A 14 11.53 -40.14 -40.15
C ALA A 14 11.66 -38.71 -39.62
N GLU A 15 10.94 -37.77 -40.24
CA GLU A 15 10.65 -36.47 -39.65
C GLU A 15 9.65 -36.68 -38.50
N ARG A 16 10.07 -36.33 -37.29
CA ARG A 16 9.18 -36.22 -36.13
C ARG A 16 8.57 -34.82 -36.11
N ALA A 17 7.31 -34.72 -36.50
CA ALA A 17 6.46 -33.62 -36.06
C ALA A 17 6.19 -33.81 -34.56
N LEU A 18 6.80 -32.98 -33.72
CA LEU A 18 6.44 -32.89 -32.30
C LEU A 18 5.26 -31.92 -32.20
N ALA A 19 4.05 -32.48 -32.19
CA ALA A 19 2.84 -31.76 -31.79
C ALA A 19 2.93 -31.46 -30.29
N ILE A 20 3.08 -30.19 -29.92
CA ILE A 20 2.88 -29.73 -28.55
C ILE A 20 1.37 -29.67 -28.33
N ALA A 21 0.84 -30.71 -27.70
CA ALA A 21 -0.51 -30.71 -27.17
C ALA A 21 -0.55 -29.68 -26.03
N ALA A 22 -1.23 -28.55 -26.28
CA ALA A 22 -1.67 -27.66 -25.23
C ALA A 22 -2.70 -28.40 -24.37
N LEU A 23 -2.27 -28.96 -23.25
CA LEU A 23 -3.19 -29.21 -22.15
C LEU A 23 -3.62 -27.84 -21.64
N ALA A 24 -4.79 -27.38 -22.11
CA ALA A 24 -5.57 -26.41 -21.39
C ALA A 24 -5.95 -27.04 -20.03
N ALA A 25 -5.08 -26.89 -19.05
CA ALA A 25 -5.48 -26.97 -17.66
C ALA A 25 -6.38 -25.75 -17.42
N THR A 26 -7.68 -25.93 -17.63
CA THR A 26 -8.68 -25.10 -16.98
C THR A 26 -8.53 -25.38 -15.48
N CYS A 27 -7.62 -24.66 -14.83
CA CYS A 27 -7.80 -24.37 -13.42
C CYS A 27 -9.08 -23.53 -13.35
N ALA A 28 -10.21 -24.21 -13.16
CA ALA A 28 -11.23 -23.63 -12.33
C ALA A 28 -10.53 -23.33 -11.00
N LEU A 29 -10.19 -22.07 -10.76
CA LEU A 29 -9.99 -21.58 -9.42
C LEU A 29 -11.33 -21.84 -8.73
N ALA A 30 -11.42 -22.98 -8.04
CA ALA A 30 -12.40 -23.10 -6.99
C ALA A 30 -12.10 -21.94 -6.04
N ASP A 31 -13.09 -21.07 -5.79
CA ASP A 31 -13.08 -20.14 -4.67
C ASP A 31 -12.90 -20.98 -3.39
N ALA A 32 -11.65 -21.25 -3.02
CA ALA A 32 -11.33 -21.85 -1.75
C ALA A 32 -11.55 -20.75 -0.72
N SER A 33 -12.77 -20.66 -0.20
CA SER A 33 -13.08 -19.84 0.98
C SER A 33 -12.18 -20.30 2.12
N VAL A 34 -11.17 -19.51 2.49
CA VAL A 34 -10.32 -19.84 3.63
C VAL A 34 -11.01 -19.35 4.89
N GLU A 35 -11.51 -20.29 5.69
CA GLU A 35 -11.88 -20.05 7.08
C GLU A 35 -10.59 -20.09 7.92
N VAL A 36 -10.31 -19.01 8.64
CA VAL A 36 -9.09 -18.91 9.45
C VAL A 36 -9.39 -19.13 10.93
N SER A 37 -8.48 -19.77 11.64
CA SER A 37 -8.60 -19.87 13.11
C SER A 37 -8.50 -18.50 13.77
N PRO A 38 -9.25 -18.26 14.86
CA PRO A 38 -9.20 -17.00 15.59
C PRO A 38 -7.85 -16.83 16.26
N LEU A 39 -7.39 -15.58 16.38
CA LEU A 39 -6.20 -15.26 17.15
C LEU A 39 -6.45 -15.54 18.65
N PRO A 40 -5.46 -16.07 19.38
CA PRO A 40 -5.56 -16.20 20.83
C PRO A 40 -5.63 -14.81 21.46
N LEU A 41 -6.66 -14.56 22.28
CA LEU A 41 -6.84 -13.30 23.01
C LEU A 41 -6.67 -13.55 24.52
N PRO A 42 -5.98 -12.65 25.26
CA PRO A 42 -5.27 -11.46 24.77
C PRO A 42 -3.94 -11.80 24.07
N GLY A 43 -3.31 -10.77 23.51
CA GLY A 43 -1.98 -10.88 22.90
C GLY A 43 -0.87 -11.20 23.90
N PRO A 44 0.36 -11.44 23.42
CA PRO A 44 1.44 -12.00 24.24
C PRO A 44 2.03 -11.02 25.28
N TYR A 45 1.77 -9.72 25.17
CA TYR A 45 2.34 -8.73 26.07
C TYR A 45 1.37 -8.36 27.20
N ALA A 46 1.92 -8.20 28.41
CA ALA A 46 1.24 -7.42 29.45
C ALA A 46 1.09 -5.96 28.98
N VAL A 47 0.15 -5.21 29.55
CA VAL A 47 -0.16 -3.83 29.11
C VAL A 47 -0.03 -2.85 30.26
N ALA A 48 0.61 -1.71 30.00
CA ALA A 48 0.62 -0.55 30.88
C ALA A 48 0.00 0.65 30.18
N CYS A 49 -0.45 1.66 30.94
CA CYS A 49 -0.98 2.89 30.35
C CYS A 49 -0.38 4.15 31.00
N SER A 50 -0.43 5.26 30.29
CA SER A 50 -0.02 6.59 30.77
C SER A 50 -0.86 7.05 31.96
N ASP A 51 -0.37 8.08 32.65
CA ASP A 51 -1.11 8.71 33.73
C ASP A 51 -2.45 9.27 33.25
N ILE A 52 -3.51 8.93 33.98
CA ILE A 52 -4.85 9.51 33.88
C ILE A 52 -5.50 9.59 35.27
N ALA A 53 -4.66 9.75 36.31
CA ALA A 53 -5.11 9.79 37.69
C ALA A 53 -6.13 10.91 37.91
N GLN A 54 -7.27 10.56 38.51
CA GLN A 54 -8.38 11.47 38.78
C GLN A 54 -8.75 11.50 40.27
N ASP A 55 -9.21 12.67 40.71
CA ASP A 55 -9.79 12.93 42.03
C ASP A 55 -11.32 12.91 41.94
N PHE A 56 -11.90 11.74 42.15
CA PHE A 56 -13.36 11.56 42.06
C PHE A 56 -14.14 12.25 43.18
N ASN A 57 -13.49 12.80 44.21
CA ASN A 57 -14.19 13.66 45.19
C ASN A 57 -14.64 14.99 44.58
N ARG A 58 -14.15 15.34 43.39
CA ARG A 58 -14.60 16.52 42.63
C ARG A 58 -15.87 16.28 41.81
N VAL A 59 -16.28 15.02 41.67
CA VAL A 59 -17.56 14.66 41.03
C VAL A 59 -18.68 15.00 42.00
N ALA A 60 -19.66 15.80 41.57
CA ALA A 60 -20.79 16.14 42.45
C ALA A 60 -21.67 14.91 42.70
N SER A 61 -22.45 14.92 43.78
CA SER A 61 -23.22 13.75 44.24
C SER A 61 -24.29 13.25 43.27
N ASP A 62 -24.72 14.09 42.34
CA ASP A 62 -25.71 13.82 41.28
C ASP A 62 -25.06 13.62 39.90
N GLU A 63 -23.73 13.60 39.82
CA GLU A 63 -22.95 13.47 38.59
C GLU A 63 -22.21 12.13 38.53
N GLY A 64 -21.91 11.65 37.34
CA GLY A 64 -21.01 10.52 37.11
C GLY A 64 -19.63 10.97 36.63
N ALA A 65 -18.59 10.20 36.92
CA ALA A 65 -17.27 10.44 36.31
C ALA A 65 -17.32 10.39 34.77
N SER A 66 -18.20 9.56 34.20
CA SER A 66 -18.46 9.47 32.77
C SER A 66 -18.92 10.79 32.16
N ASP A 67 -19.66 11.63 32.90
CA ASP A 67 -20.07 12.95 32.42
C ASP A 67 -18.86 13.82 32.07
N TYR A 68 -17.78 13.72 32.85
CA TYR A 68 -16.54 14.46 32.58
C TYR A 68 -15.76 13.85 31.42
N TRP A 69 -15.73 12.52 31.30
CA TRP A 69 -15.02 11.84 30.21
C TRP A 69 -15.63 12.09 28.84
N GLN A 70 -16.96 12.17 28.79
CA GLN A 70 -17.75 12.46 27.58
C GLN A 70 -17.89 13.96 27.32
N GLY A 71 -17.62 14.79 28.33
CA GLY A 71 -17.75 16.23 28.24
C GLY A 71 -19.18 16.75 28.37
N ASN A 72 -20.05 16.00 29.05
CA ASN A 72 -21.46 16.30 29.23
C ASN A 72 -21.65 17.58 30.08
N PRO A 73 -22.17 18.68 29.50
CA PRO A 73 -22.29 19.95 30.22
C PRO A 73 -23.37 19.88 31.30
N ARG A 74 -23.23 20.72 32.34
CA ARG A 74 -24.28 20.92 33.35
C ARG A 74 -25.52 21.59 32.76
N PRO A 75 -26.70 21.48 33.41
CA PRO A 75 -27.82 22.37 33.12
C PRO A 75 -27.35 23.85 33.12
N GLN A 76 -27.78 24.63 32.12
CA GLN A 76 -27.33 26.02 31.87
C GLN A 76 -25.93 26.18 31.23
N GLY A 77 -25.31 25.09 30.77
CA GLY A 77 -24.16 25.13 29.85
C GLY A 77 -22.77 25.24 30.50
N ALA A 78 -22.65 25.05 31.82
CA ALA A 78 -21.34 25.00 32.45
C ALA A 78 -20.57 23.74 32.00
N SER A 79 -19.33 23.91 31.53
CA SER A 79 -18.53 22.81 30.98
C SER A 79 -18.14 21.78 32.05
N ARG A 80 -18.06 20.52 31.63
CA ARG A 80 -17.33 19.46 32.32
C ARG A 80 -16.35 18.85 31.33
N TYR A 81 -15.14 18.54 31.77
CA TYR A 81 -14.20 17.76 30.98
C TYR A 81 -13.26 16.96 31.88
N VAL A 82 -12.68 15.87 31.37
CA VAL A 82 -11.80 14.98 32.14
C VAL A 82 -10.64 15.72 32.81
N THR A 83 -10.16 16.83 32.21
CA THR A 83 -9.11 17.67 32.79
C THR A 83 -9.49 18.27 34.15
N ASP A 84 -10.77 18.48 34.41
CA ASP A 84 -11.28 19.02 35.68
C ASP A 84 -11.07 18.01 36.84
N LEU A 85 -11.05 16.71 36.50
CA LEU A 85 -10.88 15.64 37.46
C LEU A 85 -9.41 15.25 37.66
N LEU A 86 -8.48 15.66 36.79
CA LEU A 86 -7.08 15.21 36.87
C LEU A 86 -6.44 15.57 38.22
N ALA A 87 -5.87 14.56 38.86
CA ALA A 87 -5.08 14.69 40.08
C ALA A 87 -3.62 15.04 39.76
N GLU A 88 -3.10 14.61 38.59
CA GLU A 88 -1.72 14.82 38.14
C GLU A 88 -1.67 15.50 36.75
N PRO A 89 -2.31 16.67 36.54
CA PRO A 89 -2.50 17.26 35.20
C PRO A 89 -1.20 17.60 34.45
N ALA A 90 -0.09 17.82 35.15
CA ALA A 90 1.21 18.06 34.53
C ALA A 90 1.84 16.80 33.91
N SER A 91 1.38 15.62 34.33
CA SER A 91 1.92 14.32 33.91
C SER A 91 0.99 13.56 32.97
N THR A 92 -0.31 13.89 33.01
CA THR A 92 -1.29 13.38 32.05
C THR A 92 -1.02 13.95 30.65
N PRO A 93 -0.84 13.10 29.61
CA PRO A 93 -0.67 13.57 28.25
C PRO A 93 -1.88 14.38 27.76
N THR A 94 -1.61 15.59 27.26
CA THR A 94 -2.62 16.48 26.68
C THR A 94 -2.11 17.14 25.40
N VAL A 95 -3.03 17.56 24.54
CA VAL A 95 -2.74 18.36 23.35
C VAL A 95 -3.78 19.46 23.20
N ALA A 96 -3.39 20.58 22.60
CA ALA A 96 -4.28 21.67 22.26
C ALA A 96 -4.43 21.73 20.74
N VAL A 97 -5.66 21.69 20.24
CA VAL A 97 -5.98 21.75 18.81
C VAL A 97 -6.54 23.11 18.49
N SER A 98 -5.90 23.85 17.59
CA SER A 98 -6.44 25.09 17.04
C SER A 98 -7.30 24.79 15.82
N ALA A 99 -8.60 25.04 15.93
CA ALA A 99 -9.52 24.93 14.81
C ALA A 99 -9.15 25.98 13.74
N PRO A 100 -9.06 25.59 12.46
CA PRO A 100 -8.97 26.53 11.36
C PRO A 100 -10.05 27.61 11.44
N ASN A 101 -9.73 28.81 10.93
CA ASN A 101 -10.70 29.91 10.87
C ASN A 101 -11.65 29.73 9.66
N ASP A 102 -12.36 28.60 9.64
CA ASP A 102 -13.37 28.23 8.66
C ASP A 102 -14.70 27.98 9.39
N THR A 103 -15.61 28.94 9.30
CA THR A 103 -16.90 28.88 9.98
C THR A 103 -17.85 27.83 9.37
N GLU A 104 -17.62 27.36 8.14
CA GLU A 104 -18.48 26.34 7.51
C GLU A 104 -18.22 24.94 8.08
N LEU A 105 -16.97 24.65 8.47
CA LEU A 105 -16.60 23.36 9.05
C LEU A 105 -16.53 23.39 10.57
N PHE A 106 -16.12 24.52 11.16
CA PHE A 106 -15.86 24.60 12.60
C PHE A 106 -16.89 25.44 13.36
N GLY A 107 -17.89 26.01 12.67
CA GLY A 107 -19.01 26.72 13.30
C GLY A 107 -18.56 27.73 14.35
N SER A 108 -19.12 27.61 15.56
CA SER A 108 -18.78 28.47 16.70
C SER A 108 -17.35 28.30 17.23
N PHE A 109 -16.65 27.22 16.83
CA PHE A 109 -15.29 26.88 17.22
C PHE A 109 -14.22 27.36 16.25
N ALA A 110 -14.58 27.94 15.09
CA ALA A 110 -13.61 28.47 14.14
C ALA A 110 -12.61 29.43 14.81
N GLY A 111 -11.31 29.18 14.60
CA GLY A 111 -10.21 29.96 15.21
C GLY A 111 -10.00 29.73 16.72
N ARG A 112 -10.81 28.89 17.39
CA ARG A 112 -10.64 28.57 18.82
C ARG A 112 -9.64 27.44 19.01
N THR A 113 -8.98 27.44 20.16
CA THR A 113 -8.11 26.36 20.58
C THR A 113 -8.79 25.53 21.65
N VAL A 114 -8.80 24.21 21.49
CA VAL A 114 -9.52 23.27 22.35
C VAL A 114 -8.56 22.20 22.89
N PRO A 115 -8.53 21.96 24.22
CA PRO A 115 -7.68 20.94 24.81
C PRO A 115 -8.31 19.53 24.72
N TYR A 116 -7.44 18.55 24.56
CA TYR A 116 -7.74 17.12 24.57
C TYR A 116 -6.78 16.39 25.50
N ALA A 117 -7.30 15.61 26.45
CA ALA A 117 -6.53 14.63 27.20
C ALA A 117 -6.34 13.34 26.38
N ILE A 118 -5.26 12.60 26.62
CA ILE A 118 -4.90 11.40 25.87
C ILE A 118 -4.57 10.28 26.85
N LEU A 119 -5.15 9.11 26.61
CA LEU A 119 -4.71 7.85 27.22
C LEU A 119 -3.75 7.14 26.26
N VAL A 120 -2.55 6.79 26.71
CA VAL A 120 -1.59 5.99 25.92
C VAL A 120 -1.38 4.65 26.60
N CYS A 121 -1.82 3.55 25.97
CA CYS A 121 -1.59 2.19 26.45
C CYS A 121 -0.58 1.46 25.56
N TYR A 122 0.28 0.65 26.15
CA TYR A 122 1.46 0.12 25.47
C TYR A 122 1.89 -1.24 26.05
N PRO A 123 2.64 -2.05 25.28
CA PRO A 123 3.20 -3.31 25.75
C PRO A 123 4.16 -3.06 26.92
N THR A 124 4.14 -3.92 27.93
CA THR A 124 5.05 -3.85 29.07
C THR A 124 5.62 -5.21 29.45
N THR A 125 6.72 -5.21 30.20
CA THR A 125 7.31 -6.44 30.74
C THR A 125 6.33 -7.12 31.69
N ALA A 126 6.26 -8.46 31.68
CA ALA A 126 5.42 -9.23 32.62
C ALA A 126 5.77 -8.98 34.10
N SER A 127 6.97 -8.46 34.39
CA SER A 127 7.44 -8.09 35.73
C SER A 127 7.15 -6.63 36.12
N ASN A 128 6.32 -5.89 35.37
CA ASN A 128 6.03 -4.49 35.69
C ASN A 128 5.36 -4.38 37.07
N PRO A 129 5.98 -3.71 38.06
CA PRO A 129 5.49 -3.69 39.43
C PRO A 129 4.42 -2.60 39.68
N ARG A 130 4.15 -1.72 38.71
CA ARG A 130 3.22 -0.60 38.88
C ARG A 130 1.80 -1.11 39.17
N PRO A 131 1.06 -0.54 40.13
CA PRO A 131 -0.31 -0.96 40.40
C PRO A 131 -1.24 -0.53 39.26
N GLY A 132 -2.36 -1.24 39.12
CA GLY A 132 -3.48 -0.76 38.31
C GLY A 132 -4.21 0.40 38.99
N TYR A 133 -4.76 1.31 38.20
CA TYR A 133 -5.61 2.39 38.67
C TYR A 133 -7.09 2.02 38.45
N ALA A 134 -7.82 1.86 39.56
CA ALA A 134 -9.22 1.46 39.53
C ALA A 134 -10.13 2.63 39.14
N LEU A 135 -11.06 2.38 38.23
CA LEU A 135 -12.06 3.33 37.78
C LEU A 135 -13.39 3.11 38.54
N PRO A 136 -14.24 4.14 38.67
CA PRO A 136 -15.56 4.02 39.29
C PRO A 136 -16.49 3.03 38.58
N THR A 137 -16.22 2.69 37.32
CA THR A 137 -16.94 1.67 36.54
C THR A 137 -16.58 0.24 36.96
N GLY A 138 -15.55 0.05 37.79
CA GLY A 138 -15.00 -1.26 38.15
C GLY A 138 -13.93 -1.76 37.17
N LYS A 139 -13.66 -1.05 36.08
CA LYS A 139 -12.54 -1.29 35.16
C LYS A 139 -11.21 -0.80 35.76
N ILE A 140 -10.11 -1.23 35.16
CA ILE A 140 -8.74 -0.90 35.63
C ILE A 140 -7.93 -0.36 34.46
N VAL A 141 -7.21 0.74 34.69
CA VAL A 141 -6.09 1.18 33.85
C VAL A 141 -4.83 0.46 34.35
N PRO A 142 -4.30 -0.55 33.66
CA PRO A 142 -3.27 -1.44 34.20
C PRO A 142 -1.91 -0.76 34.26
N HIS A 143 -1.13 -1.13 35.28
CA HIS A 143 0.27 -0.72 35.47
C HIS A 143 0.53 0.77 35.18
N MET A 144 -0.37 1.64 35.68
CA MET A 144 -0.46 3.02 35.25
C MET A 144 0.82 3.78 35.58
N GLN A 145 1.40 4.47 34.60
CA GLN A 145 2.49 5.41 34.79
C GLN A 145 2.01 6.54 35.70
N ARG A 146 2.86 7.03 36.60
CA ARG A 146 2.60 8.24 37.42
C ARG A 146 3.57 9.36 37.04
N GLY A 147 3.41 10.53 37.65
CA GLY A 147 4.21 11.69 37.29
C GLY A 147 5.73 11.48 37.26
N GLY A 148 6.33 11.66 36.08
CA GLY A 148 7.76 11.53 35.82
C GLY A 148 8.25 10.11 35.50
N ASP A 149 7.38 9.11 35.57
CA ASP A 149 7.72 7.74 35.16
C ASP A 149 8.04 7.66 33.66
N ALA A 150 9.06 6.87 33.31
CA ALA A 150 9.29 6.45 31.93
C ALA A 150 8.46 5.19 31.60
N PRO A 151 8.14 4.94 30.32
CA PRO A 151 7.50 3.70 29.91
C PRO A 151 8.40 2.49 30.17
N LEU A 152 7.84 1.42 30.74
CA LEU A 152 8.54 0.15 30.96
C LEU A 152 8.23 -0.81 29.81
N LEU A 153 9.06 -0.81 28.77
CA LEU A 153 8.83 -1.59 27.55
C LEU A 153 9.44 -3.01 27.65
N PRO A 154 8.87 -4.04 27.00
CA PRO A 154 9.44 -5.39 26.93
C PRO A 154 10.86 -5.40 26.36
N ASP A 155 11.06 -4.63 25.30
CA ASP A 155 12.35 -4.33 24.71
C ASP A 155 12.48 -2.80 24.56
N ALA A 156 13.47 -2.22 25.24
CA ALA A 156 13.74 -0.79 25.21
C ALA A 156 14.38 -0.32 23.90
N ALA A 157 14.98 -1.21 23.11
CA ALA A 157 15.56 -0.89 21.81
C ALA A 157 14.56 -1.00 20.65
N ALA A 158 13.45 -1.70 20.86
CA ALA A 158 12.41 -1.87 19.84
C ALA A 158 11.69 -0.56 19.52
N ARG A 159 11.29 -0.44 18.25
CA ARG A 159 10.42 0.62 17.73
C ARG A 159 9.04 0.01 17.47
N TYR A 160 8.05 0.42 18.25
CA TYR A 160 6.70 -0.14 18.20
C TYR A 160 5.83 0.65 17.21
N PRO A 161 4.90 -0.02 16.50
CA PRO A 161 3.88 0.66 15.72
C PRO A 161 2.93 1.45 16.63
N VAL A 162 2.45 2.59 16.14
CA VAL A 162 1.45 3.43 16.82
C VAL A 162 0.07 3.10 16.28
N LEU A 163 -0.92 3.02 17.17
CA LEU A 163 -2.32 2.86 16.79
C LEU A 163 -3.15 4.01 17.38
N LEU A 164 -3.68 4.88 16.52
CA LEU A 164 -4.59 5.94 16.93
C LEU A 164 -5.98 5.35 17.17
N PHE A 165 -6.46 5.40 18.41
CA PHE A 165 -7.76 4.87 18.78
C PHE A 165 -8.79 5.98 18.88
N SER A 166 -9.90 5.88 18.15
CA SER A 166 -10.97 6.86 18.16
C SER A 166 -12.29 6.22 18.61
N HIS A 167 -12.85 6.69 19.73
CA HIS A 167 -14.12 6.19 20.25
C HIS A 167 -15.33 6.71 19.45
N GLY A 168 -16.48 6.05 19.59
CA GLY A 168 -17.75 6.52 19.00
C GLY A 168 -18.29 7.79 19.66
N TYR A 169 -19.35 8.36 19.09
CA TYR A 169 -20.07 9.49 19.67
C TYR A 169 -20.47 9.22 21.13
N GLU A 170 -20.35 10.22 22.01
CA GLU A 170 -20.62 10.10 23.46
C GLU A 170 -19.75 9.05 24.18
N GLY A 171 -18.67 8.60 23.54
CA GLY A 171 -17.71 7.68 24.12
C GLY A 171 -16.59 8.38 24.91
N SER A 172 -15.70 7.57 25.47
CA SER A 172 -14.39 8.00 25.96
C SER A 172 -13.43 6.80 26.00
N PRO A 173 -12.09 7.00 26.03
CA PRO A 173 -11.13 5.92 26.21
C PRO A 173 -11.34 5.08 27.49
N LEU A 174 -12.05 5.60 28.50
CA LEU A 174 -12.31 4.92 29.79
C LEU A 174 -13.70 4.30 29.88
N SER A 175 -14.55 4.47 28.86
CA SER A 175 -15.87 3.85 28.87
C SER A 175 -15.75 2.33 28.70
N ASP A 176 -16.74 1.60 29.22
CA ASP A 176 -16.73 0.13 29.28
C ASP A 176 -16.55 -0.52 27.90
N ASP A 177 -17.10 0.09 26.84
CA ASP A 177 -17.00 -0.38 25.45
C ASP A 177 -15.60 -0.22 24.83
N TYR A 178 -14.70 0.59 25.41
CA TYR A 178 -13.48 1.04 24.73
C TYR A 178 -12.18 0.71 25.46
N ILE A 179 -12.17 0.68 26.80
CA ILE A 179 -10.94 0.39 27.54
C ILE A 179 -10.42 -1.01 27.22
N ASP A 180 -11.29 -2.04 27.19
CA ASP A 180 -10.87 -3.41 26.92
C ASP A 180 -10.29 -3.59 25.49
N PRO A 181 -10.92 -3.06 24.42
CA PRO A 181 -10.30 -3.01 23.08
C PRO A 181 -8.95 -2.30 23.04
N ILE A 182 -8.79 -1.16 23.71
CA ILE A 182 -7.53 -0.41 23.78
C ILE A 182 -6.44 -1.29 24.40
N LEU A 183 -6.74 -1.94 25.53
CA LEU A 183 -5.80 -2.83 26.21
C LEU A 183 -5.47 -4.05 25.34
N LEU A 184 -6.46 -4.62 24.67
CA LEU A 184 -6.25 -5.77 23.80
C LEU A 184 -5.32 -5.42 22.64
N LEU A 185 -5.56 -4.32 21.93
CA LEU A 185 -4.69 -3.88 20.83
C LEU A 185 -3.26 -3.61 21.31
N ALA A 186 -3.10 -3.01 22.49
CA ALA A 186 -1.79 -2.82 23.10
C ALA A 186 -1.09 -4.16 23.44
N SER A 187 -1.83 -5.18 23.88
CA SER A 187 -1.28 -6.51 24.17
C SER A 187 -0.69 -7.23 22.95
N PHE A 188 -1.04 -6.79 21.74
CA PHE A 188 -0.47 -7.28 20.48
C PHE A 188 0.76 -6.51 20.00
N GLY A 189 1.30 -5.58 20.79
CA GLY A 189 2.55 -4.88 20.45
C GLY A 189 2.36 -3.46 19.89
N TYR A 190 1.17 -2.86 19.98
CA TYR A 190 0.93 -1.47 19.57
C TYR A 190 1.06 -0.50 20.73
N VAL A 191 1.64 0.68 20.48
CA VAL A 191 1.45 1.85 21.33
C VAL A 191 0.13 2.51 20.91
N VAL A 192 -0.93 2.27 21.68
CA VAL A 192 -2.28 2.73 21.39
C VAL A 192 -2.51 4.10 22.04
N ALA A 193 -2.80 5.13 21.25
CA ALA A 193 -3.06 6.48 21.73
C ALA A 193 -4.50 6.89 21.47
N ALA A 194 -5.23 7.19 22.54
CA ALA A 194 -6.68 7.43 22.52
C ALA A 194 -7.00 8.81 23.12
N PRO A 195 -7.30 9.83 22.30
CA PRO A 195 -7.78 11.11 22.81
C PRO A 195 -9.20 10.99 23.38
N PHE A 196 -9.47 11.74 24.44
CA PHE A 196 -10.83 11.99 24.93
C PHE A 196 -11.44 13.11 24.08
N HIS A 197 -12.19 12.76 23.03
CA HIS A 197 -12.79 13.77 22.16
C HIS A 197 -13.73 14.70 22.95
N GLY A 198 -14.48 14.16 23.91
CA GLY A 198 -15.39 14.93 24.74
C GLY A 198 -16.49 15.58 23.91
N ASP A 199 -17.15 14.78 23.06
CA ASP A 199 -18.06 15.22 21.99
C ASP A 199 -19.16 16.14 22.49
N LEU A 200 -19.68 15.88 23.70
CA LEU A 200 -20.78 16.62 24.31
C LEU A 200 -20.40 18.07 24.71
N ARG A 201 -19.10 18.41 24.68
CA ARG A 201 -18.63 19.81 24.80
C ARG A 201 -18.98 20.63 23.57
N PHE A 202 -19.22 19.97 22.44
CA PHE A 202 -19.45 20.59 21.14
C PHE A 202 -20.89 20.38 20.70
N SER A 203 -21.37 19.13 20.69
CA SER A 203 -22.69 18.77 20.17
C SER A 203 -23.38 17.78 21.09
N ASN A 204 -24.67 18.00 21.37
CA ASN A 204 -25.53 17.10 22.14
C ASN A 204 -26.64 16.49 21.26
N LEU A 205 -26.32 16.21 20.00
CA LEU A 205 -27.23 15.54 19.06
C LEU A 205 -27.30 14.04 19.38
N VAL A 206 -28.39 13.58 19.99
CA VAL A 206 -28.64 12.15 20.15
C VAL A 206 -29.04 11.51 18.81
N SER A 207 -28.69 10.23 18.62
CA SER A 207 -28.86 9.51 17.33
C SER A 207 -30.30 9.48 16.81
N GLU A 208 -31.30 9.41 17.69
CA GLU A 208 -32.73 9.45 17.34
C GLU A 208 -33.13 10.78 16.69
N SER A 209 -32.41 11.84 17.02
CA SER A 209 -32.71 13.18 16.52
C SER A 209 -32.07 13.48 15.17
N ILE A 210 -31.11 12.67 14.71
CA ILE A 210 -30.50 12.81 13.38
C ILE A 210 -31.53 12.49 12.28
N ASP A 211 -32.49 11.61 12.58
CA ASP A 211 -33.62 11.30 11.69
C ASP A 211 -34.69 12.41 11.72
N ASN A 212 -34.66 13.30 12.72
CA ASN A 212 -35.50 14.48 12.80
C ASN A 212 -34.82 15.67 12.11
N LEU A 213 -35.14 15.88 10.84
CA LEU A 213 -34.57 16.93 10.01
C LEU A 213 -34.64 18.32 10.66
N PHE A 214 -35.71 18.67 11.39
CA PHE A 214 -35.82 19.97 12.05
C PHE A 214 -34.84 20.14 13.22
N TYR A 215 -34.62 19.07 13.99
CA TYR A 215 -33.67 19.10 15.10
C TYR A 215 -32.22 19.07 14.60
N LEU A 216 -31.93 18.27 13.56
CA LEU A 216 -30.63 18.28 12.90
C LEU A 216 -30.29 19.68 12.38
N ILE A 217 -31.22 20.37 11.69
CA ILE A 217 -31.00 21.74 11.19
C ILE A 217 -30.64 22.72 12.31
N ALA A 218 -31.26 22.61 13.48
CA ALA A 218 -31.04 23.54 14.59
C ALA A 218 -29.67 23.37 15.27
N HIS A 219 -29.00 22.23 15.07
CA HIS A 219 -27.75 21.86 15.76
C HIS A 219 -26.63 21.42 14.79
N LEU A 220 -26.82 21.67 13.50
CA LEU A 220 -25.98 21.13 12.43
C LEU A 220 -24.54 21.64 12.51
N ASP A 221 -24.36 22.95 12.73
CA ASP A 221 -23.04 23.59 12.69
C ASP A 221 -22.09 23.04 13.76
N ASP A 222 -22.58 22.90 14.99
CA ASP A 222 -21.77 22.38 16.10
C ASP A 222 -21.52 20.86 15.99
N PHE A 223 -22.42 20.11 15.35
CA PHE A 223 -22.19 18.70 15.03
C PHE A 223 -21.10 18.51 13.98
N ILE A 224 -21.14 19.30 12.90
CA ILE A 224 -20.08 19.32 11.87
C ILE A 224 -18.76 19.73 12.52
N ALA A 225 -18.76 20.76 13.38
CA ALA A 225 -17.56 21.21 14.09
C ALA A 225 -16.95 20.10 14.97
N MET A 226 -17.79 19.37 15.69
CA MET A 226 -17.37 18.22 16.49
C MET A 226 -16.71 17.13 15.60
N GLN A 227 -17.37 16.75 14.50
CA GLN A 227 -16.82 15.77 13.55
C GLN A 227 -15.51 16.25 12.92
N ALA A 228 -15.39 17.54 12.59
CA ALA A 228 -14.20 18.13 12.00
C ALA A 228 -13.03 18.26 12.99
N LEU A 229 -13.30 18.41 14.28
CA LEU A 229 -12.27 18.49 15.33
C LEU A 229 -11.65 17.13 15.67
N ARG A 230 -12.41 16.04 15.57
CA ARG A 230 -11.94 14.67 15.85
C ARG A 230 -10.70 14.23 15.03
N PRO A 231 -10.63 14.38 13.70
CA PRO A 231 -9.41 14.04 12.95
C PRO A 231 -8.22 14.95 13.30
N LEU A 232 -8.48 16.21 13.67
CA LEU A 232 -7.42 17.13 14.11
C LEU A 232 -6.87 16.75 15.49
N SER A 233 -7.71 16.28 16.41
CA SER A 233 -7.25 15.79 17.73
C SER A 233 -6.45 14.50 17.61
N LEU A 234 -6.78 13.60 16.67
CA LEU A 234 -6.00 12.41 16.36
C LEU A 234 -4.62 12.78 15.79
N SER A 235 -4.58 13.69 14.81
CA SER A 235 -3.33 14.18 14.21
C SER A 235 -2.44 14.88 15.24
N ALA A 236 -3.01 15.74 16.09
CA ALA A 236 -2.26 16.42 17.15
C ALA A 236 -1.82 15.45 18.27
N THR A 237 -2.58 14.39 18.54
CA THR A 237 -2.17 13.30 19.44
C THR A 237 -0.93 12.59 18.89
N LEU A 238 -0.90 12.30 17.59
CA LEU A 238 0.28 11.74 16.93
C LEU A 238 1.49 12.69 17.01
N ASP A 239 1.30 13.99 16.75
CA ASP A 239 2.36 15.00 16.92
C ASP A 239 2.94 14.97 18.33
N ARG A 240 2.06 14.93 19.34
CA ARG A 240 2.45 14.91 20.76
C ARG A 240 3.28 13.68 21.10
N LEU A 241 2.91 12.50 20.61
CA LEU A 241 3.66 11.25 20.83
C LEU A 241 5.00 11.28 20.12
N LEU A 242 5.03 11.68 18.84
CA LEU A 242 6.25 11.75 18.03
C LEU A 242 7.28 12.76 18.57
N ALA A 243 6.81 13.81 19.26
CA ALA A 243 7.66 14.81 19.88
C ALA A 243 8.03 14.50 21.34
N ASP A 244 7.37 13.54 21.99
CA ASP A 244 7.64 13.25 23.41
C ASP A 244 9.01 12.57 23.57
N PRO A 245 9.93 13.10 24.39
CA PRO A 245 11.21 12.44 24.67
C PRO A 245 11.06 11.01 25.23
N GLN A 246 9.96 10.71 25.92
CA GLN A 246 9.66 9.38 26.42
C GLN A 246 9.20 8.40 25.34
N TRP A 247 8.73 8.88 24.18
CA TRP A 247 8.13 8.03 23.14
C TRP A 247 8.87 8.08 21.80
N ALA A 248 9.43 9.23 21.41
CA ALA A 248 10.07 9.45 20.12
C ALA A 248 11.19 8.44 19.81
N GLY A 249 11.84 7.91 20.87
CA GLY A 249 12.85 6.85 20.81
C GLY A 249 12.30 5.44 20.59
N HIS A 250 11.01 5.21 20.85
CA HIS A 250 10.39 3.88 20.95
C HIS A 250 9.25 3.64 19.97
N ILE A 251 8.86 4.61 19.14
CA ILE A 251 7.78 4.44 18.15
C ILE A 251 8.27 4.56 16.72
N ASP A 252 7.78 3.74 15.80
CA ASP A 252 8.13 3.85 14.39
C ASP A 252 7.15 4.78 13.65
N PRO A 253 7.59 5.96 13.17
CA PRO A 253 6.72 6.89 12.45
C PRO A 253 6.27 6.39 11.07
N SER A 254 6.90 5.33 10.55
CA SER A 254 6.44 4.67 9.31
C SER A 254 5.29 3.70 9.55
N MET A 255 5.08 3.23 10.79
CA MET A 255 4.06 2.26 11.17
C MET A 255 2.96 2.89 12.05
N VAL A 256 2.13 3.75 11.46
CA VAL A 256 1.01 4.40 12.16
C VAL A 256 -0.32 3.90 11.59
N GLY A 257 -1.07 3.17 12.40
CA GLY A 257 -2.43 2.71 12.08
C GLY A 257 -3.51 3.48 12.84
N GLY A 258 -4.77 3.17 12.52
CA GLY A 258 -5.93 3.64 13.26
C GLY A 258 -6.94 2.53 13.56
N PHE A 259 -7.60 2.62 14.72
CA PHE A 259 -8.78 1.83 15.03
C PHE A 259 -9.89 2.75 15.53
N GLY A 260 -11.07 2.67 14.93
CA GLY A 260 -12.16 3.59 15.21
C GLY A 260 -13.50 2.85 15.35
N ALA A 261 -14.25 3.14 16.40
CA ALA A 261 -15.60 2.62 16.57
C ALA A 261 -16.64 3.70 16.19
N SER A 262 -17.69 3.38 15.43
CA SER A 262 -18.74 4.35 15.06
C SER A 262 -18.16 5.63 14.43
N GLN A 263 -18.42 6.83 14.95
CA GLN A 263 -17.80 8.09 14.51
C GLN A 263 -16.27 8.10 14.66
N GLY A 264 -15.69 7.20 15.45
CA GLY A 264 -14.26 6.97 15.44
C GLY A 264 -13.75 6.45 14.11
N GLY A 265 -14.49 5.53 13.47
CA GLY A 265 -14.20 5.04 12.13
C GLY A 265 -14.33 6.13 11.06
N GLU A 266 -15.33 7.01 11.21
CA GLU A 266 -15.48 8.23 10.40
C GLU A 266 -14.28 9.15 10.54
N SER A 267 -13.86 9.41 11.78
CA SER A 267 -12.77 10.34 12.11
C SER A 267 -11.46 9.92 11.43
N LEU A 268 -11.19 8.61 11.34
CA LEU A 268 -10.00 8.09 10.67
C LEU A 268 -10.06 8.28 9.15
N LEU A 269 -11.23 8.14 8.52
CA LEU A 269 -11.41 8.46 7.10
C LEU A 269 -11.24 9.96 6.83
N LEU A 270 -11.81 10.82 7.70
CA LEU A 270 -11.62 12.27 7.62
C LEU A 270 -10.15 12.66 7.80
N MET A 271 -9.44 12.00 8.71
CA MET A 271 -7.98 12.16 8.87
C MET A 271 -7.24 11.74 7.60
N GLY A 272 -7.68 10.65 6.95
CA GLY A 272 -7.15 10.13 5.68
C GLY A 272 -7.45 10.98 4.43
N GLY A 273 -8.21 12.07 4.54
CA GLY A 273 -8.53 12.95 3.40
C GLY A 273 -9.98 12.92 2.92
N ALA A 274 -10.87 12.19 3.60
CA ALA A 274 -12.29 12.18 3.23
C ALA A 274 -12.94 13.56 3.39
N GLY A 275 -13.91 13.84 2.54
CA GLY A 275 -14.77 15.01 2.64
C GLY A 275 -15.87 14.84 3.67
N LEU A 276 -16.04 15.78 4.60
CA LEU A 276 -17.16 15.82 5.55
C LEU A 276 -18.35 16.56 4.94
N THR A 277 -19.56 16.01 5.07
CA THR A 277 -20.80 16.72 4.74
C THR A 277 -20.96 17.96 5.61
N LYS A 278 -21.12 19.11 4.97
CA LYS A 278 -21.21 20.42 5.65
C LYS A 278 -22.54 21.16 5.46
N THR A 279 -23.46 20.64 4.63
CA THR A 279 -24.76 21.27 4.42
C THR A 279 -25.88 20.25 4.29
N ILE A 280 -27.13 20.67 4.50
CA ILE A 280 -28.34 19.89 4.22
C ILE A 280 -28.40 19.46 2.74
N GLY A 281 -27.87 20.28 1.84
CA GLY A 281 -27.72 19.95 0.42
C GLY A 281 -26.70 18.83 0.15
N GLN A 282 -26.05 18.32 1.20
CA GLN A 282 -25.02 17.27 1.17
C GLN A 282 -23.76 17.69 0.39
N SER A 283 -23.45 19.00 0.35
CA SER A 283 -22.12 19.44 -0.07
C SER A 283 -21.09 19.02 0.96
N TRP A 284 -19.87 18.78 0.53
CA TRP A 284 -18.78 18.35 1.41
C TRP A 284 -17.52 19.21 1.22
N SER A 285 -16.68 19.22 2.24
CA SER A 285 -15.32 19.77 2.21
C SER A 285 -14.36 18.80 2.88
N ARG A 286 -13.13 18.68 2.37
CA ARG A 286 -12.06 17.95 3.06
C ARG A 286 -11.69 18.70 4.35
N VAL A 287 -11.65 17.99 5.48
CA VAL A 287 -11.30 18.56 6.79
C VAL A 287 -9.79 18.67 6.95
N THR A 288 -9.09 17.57 6.70
CA THR A 288 -7.62 17.47 6.76
C THR A 288 -7.15 16.34 5.84
N SER A 289 -5.84 16.12 5.74
CA SER A 289 -5.24 14.93 5.14
C SER A 289 -3.88 14.70 5.78
N ASP A 290 -3.80 13.67 6.62
CA ASP A 290 -2.58 13.30 7.34
C ASP A 290 -2.04 11.98 6.79
N THR A 291 -1.03 12.08 5.92
CA THR A 291 -0.41 10.95 5.22
C THR A 291 0.46 10.07 6.13
N ARG A 292 0.59 10.42 7.41
CA ARG A 292 1.24 9.55 8.40
C ARG A 292 0.37 8.36 8.75
N LEU A 293 -0.96 8.51 8.75
CA LEU A 293 -1.89 7.39 8.93
C LEU A 293 -1.79 6.44 7.72
N LYS A 294 -1.35 5.21 7.95
CA LYS A 294 -1.06 4.22 6.90
C LYS A 294 -2.24 3.33 6.58
N ALA A 295 -3.05 2.99 7.59
CA ALA A 295 -4.25 2.20 7.42
C ALA A 295 -5.20 2.43 8.59
N ALA A 296 -6.48 2.15 8.41
CA ALA A 296 -7.46 2.25 9.48
C ALA A 296 -8.49 1.12 9.48
N VAL A 297 -8.90 0.72 10.67
CA VAL A 297 -10.01 -0.22 10.88
C VAL A 297 -11.18 0.51 11.51
N GLY A 298 -12.36 0.36 10.93
CA GLY A 298 -13.63 0.84 11.44
C GLY A 298 -14.48 -0.31 11.98
N TYR A 299 -14.71 -0.38 13.29
CA TYR A 299 -15.72 -1.26 13.88
C TYR A 299 -17.06 -0.53 13.98
N ILE A 300 -18.14 -1.15 13.49
CA ILE A 300 -19.48 -0.56 13.31
C ILE A 300 -19.41 0.91 12.82
N PRO A 301 -18.62 1.21 11.77
CA PRO A 301 -18.19 2.57 11.49
C PRO A 301 -19.36 3.42 10.99
N TYR A 302 -19.43 4.67 11.48
CA TYR A 302 -20.51 5.58 11.13
C TYR A 302 -20.23 6.26 9.79
N PHE A 303 -21.02 5.94 8.77
CA PHE A 303 -20.97 6.59 7.45
C PHE A 303 -22.14 7.57 7.26
N GLY A 304 -22.81 7.96 8.35
CA GLY A 304 -23.99 8.80 8.32
C GLY A 304 -25.27 8.00 8.11
N ARG A 305 -26.33 8.72 7.75
CA ARG A 305 -27.65 8.16 7.41
C ARG A 305 -27.93 8.36 5.93
N SER A 306 -28.85 7.59 5.35
CA SER A 306 -29.27 7.79 3.96
C SER A 306 -29.79 9.21 3.69
N VAL A 307 -30.42 9.84 4.69
CA VAL A 307 -30.91 11.23 4.60
C VAL A 307 -29.80 12.28 4.79
N PHE A 308 -28.73 11.92 5.51
CA PHE A 308 -27.60 12.79 5.82
C PHE A 308 -26.31 11.95 5.88
N PRO A 309 -25.71 11.62 4.72
CA PRO A 309 -24.48 10.84 4.66
C PRO A 309 -23.32 11.61 5.28
N SER A 310 -22.35 10.91 5.85
CA SER A 310 -21.15 11.54 6.43
C SER A 310 -20.24 12.16 5.37
N PHE A 311 -20.14 11.53 4.20
CA PHE A 311 -19.15 11.88 3.19
C PHE A 311 -19.75 12.51 1.92
N GLY A 312 -20.58 13.52 2.10
CA GLY A 312 -21.26 14.22 1.03
C GLY A 312 -22.32 13.39 0.33
N ARG A 313 -22.96 14.00 -0.68
CA ARG A 313 -24.00 13.36 -1.47
C ARG A 313 -23.53 12.02 -2.03
N ASP A 314 -24.33 10.99 -1.81
CA ASP A 314 -24.07 9.61 -2.20
C ASP A 314 -22.74 9.04 -1.68
N GLN A 315 -22.11 9.64 -0.66
CA GLN A 315 -20.75 9.33 -0.15
C GLN A 315 -19.57 9.78 -1.04
N ARG A 316 -19.78 10.68 -2.01
CA ARG A 316 -18.73 11.12 -2.97
C ARG A 316 -17.50 11.80 -2.37
N GLY A 317 -17.56 12.25 -1.12
CA GLY A 317 -16.40 12.73 -0.37
C GLY A 317 -15.33 11.66 -0.13
N LEU A 318 -15.60 10.40 -0.47
CA LEU A 318 -14.65 9.28 -0.41
C LEU A 318 -13.93 8.99 -1.74
N ASP A 319 -14.37 9.56 -2.87
CA ASP A 319 -13.93 9.15 -4.22
C ASP A 319 -12.41 9.27 -4.43
N ASP A 320 -11.71 10.16 -3.70
CA ASP A 320 -10.25 10.38 -3.80
C ASP A 320 -9.46 9.83 -2.60
N VAL A 321 -10.09 9.06 -1.69
CA VAL A 321 -9.45 8.57 -0.47
C VAL A 321 -8.68 7.29 -0.77
N THR A 322 -7.36 7.36 -0.67
CA THR A 322 -6.44 6.23 -0.93
C THR A 322 -5.99 5.49 0.33
N LEU A 323 -6.45 5.90 1.51
CA LEU A 323 -6.15 5.23 2.78
C LEU A 323 -6.68 3.78 2.77
N PRO A 324 -5.84 2.76 2.96
CA PRO A 324 -6.28 1.40 3.23
C PRO A 324 -7.29 1.36 4.39
N TYR A 325 -8.49 0.81 4.15
CA TYR A 325 -9.56 0.79 5.15
C TYR A 325 -10.32 -0.52 5.23
N LEU A 326 -10.38 -1.11 6.43
CA LEU A 326 -11.25 -2.24 6.74
C LEU A 326 -12.47 -1.74 7.53
N ALA A 327 -13.66 -2.03 7.03
CA ALA A 327 -14.91 -1.88 7.79
C ALA A 327 -15.40 -3.23 8.31
N ILE A 328 -15.71 -3.31 9.60
CA ILE A 328 -16.38 -4.45 10.23
C ILE A 328 -17.73 -3.95 10.72
N ALA A 329 -18.84 -4.35 10.08
CA ALA A 329 -20.16 -3.79 10.32
C ALA A 329 -21.18 -4.85 10.78
N GLY A 330 -22.05 -4.48 11.71
CA GLY A 330 -23.13 -5.34 12.19
C GLY A 330 -24.34 -5.34 11.26
N THR A 331 -24.92 -6.51 10.97
CA THR A 331 -26.10 -6.57 10.09
C THR A 331 -27.40 -6.12 10.77
N ALA A 332 -27.42 -6.04 12.10
CA ALA A 332 -28.55 -5.54 12.88
C ALA A 332 -28.34 -4.11 13.38
N ASP A 333 -27.28 -3.44 12.92
CA ASP A 333 -26.95 -2.08 13.30
C ASP A 333 -27.96 -1.08 12.72
N THR A 334 -28.77 -0.47 13.58
CA THR A 334 -29.75 0.55 13.22
C THR A 334 -29.23 1.97 13.42
N THR A 335 -28.00 2.18 13.89
CA THR A 335 -27.39 3.50 14.09
C THR A 335 -26.40 3.83 12.98
N ALA A 336 -25.57 2.87 12.59
CA ALA A 336 -24.71 2.89 11.42
C ALA A 336 -25.09 1.72 10.48
N PRO A 337 -26.19 1.85 9.70
CA PRO A 337 -26.67 0.74 8.88
C PRO A 337 -25.61 0.29 7.87
N ILE A 338 -25.37 -1.02 7.83
CA ILE A 338 -24.34 -1.62 6.97
C ILE A 338 -24.49 -1.26 5.48
N SER A 339 -25.71 -0.98 5.01
CA SER A 339 -25.96 -0.56 3.63
C SER A 339 -25.32 0.81 3.31
N VAL A 340 -25.28 1.73 4.29
CA VAL A 340 -24.65 3.05 4.15
C VAL A 340 -23.13 2.91 4.19
N THR A 341 -22.62 2.06 5.08
CA THR A 341 -21.20 1.69 5.14
C THR A 341 -20.76 1.07 3.83
N GLN A 342 -21.50 0.09 3.30
CA GLN A 342 -21.19 -0.57 2.03
C GLN A 342 -21.17 0.41 0.86
N ALA A 343 -22.13 1.35 0.78
CA ALA A 343 -22.15 2.38 -0.24
C ALA A 343 -20.92 3.31 -0.17
N GLY A 344 -20.42 3.61 1.04
CA GLY A 344 -19.22 4.42 1.22
C GLY A 344 -17.93 3.64 0.92
N ILE A 345 -17.78 2.44 1.47
CA ILE A 345 -16.60 1.59 1.25
C ILE A 345 -16.39 1.36 -0.24
N ALA A 346 -17.44 1.08 -1.00
CA ALA A 346 -17.34 0.88 -2.46
C ALA A 346 -16.81 2.08 -3.26
N ARG A 347 -16.68 3.27 -2.65
CA ARG A 347 -16.12 4.47 -3.29
C ARG A 347 -14.64 4.70 -3.07
N LEU A 348 -14.07 4.14 -2.01
CA LEU A 348 -12.67 4.38 -1.66
C LEU A 348 -11.75 4.05 -2.83
N ALA A 349 -10.80 4.93 -3.15
CA ALA A 349 -9.84 4.70 -4.23
C ALA A 349 -8.68 3.78 -3.82
N GLY A 350 -8.41 3.65 -2.52
CA GLY A 350 -7.37 2.80 -1.95
C GLY A 350 -7.83 1.39 -1.59
N PRO A 351 -6.93 0.55 -1.04
CA PRO A 351 -7.29 -0.77 -0.54
C PRO A 351 -8.48 -0.71 0.42
N ARG A 352 -9.43 -1.62 0.27
CA ARG A 352 -10.66 -1.58 1.05
C ARG A 352 -11.25 -2.96 1.23
N GLU A 353 -11.89 -3.15 2.38
CA GLU A 353 -12.61 -4.38 2.70
C GLU A 353 -13.84 -4.07 3.57
N LEU A 354 -14.91 -4.84 3.40
CA LEU A 354 -16.07 -4.82 4.27
C LEU A 354 -16.41 -6.23 4.73
N VAL A 355 -16.35 -6.44 6.04
CA VAL A 355 -16.80 -7.64 6.75
C VAL A 355 -18.12 -7.35 7.44
N ALA A 356 -19.09 -8.25 7.29
CA ALA A 356 -20.36 -8.23 8.00
C ALA A 356 -20.34 -9.20 9.17
N LEU A 357 -20.85 -8.77 10.32
CA LEU A 357 -21.13 -9.60 11.49
C LEU A 357 -22.65 -9.77 11.62
N THR A 358 -23.15 -10.99 11.39
CA THR A 358 -24.58 -11.29 11.41
C THR A 358 -25.15 -11.10 12.82
N GLY A 359 -26.22 -10.31 12.92
CA GLY A 359 -26.97 -10.09 14.16
C GLY A 359 -26.37 -9.06 15.11
N VAL A 360 -25.17 -8.55 14.83
CA VAL A 360 -24.50 -7.54 15.66
C VAL A 360 -25.15 -6.16 15.48
N GLY A 361 -25.39 -5.46 16.59
CA GLY A 361 -25.91 -4.09 16.65
C GLY A 361 -24.83 -3.02 16.89
N HIS A 362 -25.22 -1.80 17.26
CA HIS A 362 -24.30 -0.64 17.38
C HIS A 362 -23.54 -0.54 18.72
N ARG A 363 -23.17 -1.67 19.33
CA ARG A 363 -22.37 -1.72 20.55
C ARG A 363 -21.23 -2.71 20.36
N PHE A 364 -20.27 -2.71 21.28
CA PHE A 364 -19.24 -3.73 21.29
C PHE A 364 -19.88 -5.10 21.55
N ASP A 365 -19.69 -6.04 20.62
CA ASP A 365 -20.23 -7.39 20.73
C ASP A 365 -19.17 -8.35 21.26
N VAL A 366 -19.31 -8.74 22.52
CA VAL A 366 -18.35 -9.63 23.20
C VAL A 366 -18.29 -11.01 22.54
N ALA A 367 -19.42 -11.50 21.99
CA ALA A 367 -19.47 -12.80 21.34
C ALA A 367 -18.64 -12.84 20.04
N SER A 368 -18.58 -11.73 19.32
CA SER A 368 -17.80 -11.57 18.08
C SER A 368 -16.38 -11.03 18.31
N ALA A 369 -15.91 -10.94 19.56
CA ALA A 369 -14.61 -10.34 19.87
C ALA A 369 -13.45 -11.07 19.16
N ALA A 370 -13.48 -12.40 19.12
CA ALA A 370 -12.46 -13.19 18.43
C ALA A 370 -12.38 -12.84 16.93
N ASP A 371 -13.54 -12.69 16.28
CA ASP A 371 -13.67 -12.32 14.87
C ASP A 371 -13.18 -10.89 14.63
N ILE A 372 -13.71 -9.93 15.39
CA ILE A 372 -13.37 -8.50 15.30
C ILE A 372 -11.86 -8.31 15.36
N PHE A 373 -11.20 -8.91 16.35
CA PHE A 373 -9.76 -8.72 16.53
C PHE A 373 -8.91 -9.57 15.59
N THR A 374 -9.38 -10.73 15.13
CA THR A 374 -8.68 -11.50 14.11
C THR A 374 -8.62 -10.74 12.79
N TRP A 375 -9.75 -10.17 12.34
CA TRP A 375 -9.80 -9.30 11.16
C TRP A 375 -8.94 -8.05 11.35
N THR A 376 -9.15 -7.33 12.46
CA THR A 376 -8.44 -6.09 12.78
C THR A 376 -6.92 -6.28 12.77
N LEU A 377 -6.41 -7.30 13.46
CA LEU A 377 -4.98 -7.52 13.59
C LEU A 377 -4.37 -8.07 12.30
N THR A 378 -5.07 -8.95 11.57
CA THR A 378 -4.58 -9.41 10.26
C THR A 378 -4.45 -8.23 9.28
N PHE A 379 -5.44 -7.33 9.25
CA PHE A 379 -5.40 -6.12 8.43
C PHE A 379 -4.31 -5.15 8.85
N LEU A 380 -4.17 -4.86 10.15
CA LEU A 380 -3.14 -3.93 10.64
C LEU A 380 -1.72 -4.53 10.50
N ASP A 381 -1.54 -5.84 10.65
CA ASP A 381 -0.25 -6.48 10.39
C ASP A 381 0.12 -6.37 8.90
N ALA A 382 -0.84 -6.56 8.00
CA ALA A 382 -0.64 -6.39 6.55
C ALA A 382 -0.28 -4.93 6.18
N GLU A 383 -1.14 -3.97 6.53
CA GLU A 383 -1.06 -2.61 6.00
C GLU A 383 -0.20 -1.65 6.84
N VAL A 384 -0.03 -1.91 8.15
CA VAL A 384 0.73 -1.04 9.07
C VAL A 384 2.09 -1.63 9.40
N ARG A 385 2.20 -2.95 9.59
CA ARG A 385 3.49 -3.61 9.88
C ARG A 385 4.18 -4.17 8.63
N HIS A 386 3.54 -4.09 7.48
CA HIS A 386 4.05 -4.62 6.21
C HIS A 386 4.36 -6.13 6.26
N ASP A 387 3.56 -6.90 7.02
CA ASP A 387 3.69 -8.34 7.09
C ASP A 387 3.07 -9.00 5.85
N SER A 388 3.91 -9.53 4.96
CA SER A 388 3.49 -10.18 3.73
C SER A 388 2.63 -11.44 3.92
N LEU A 389 2.78 -12.15 5.04
CA LEU A 389 1.97 -13.34 5.34
C LEU A 389 0.59 -12.94 5.85
N ALA A 390 0.50 -11.91 6.70
CA ALA A 390 -0.78 -11.33 7.10
C ALA A 390 -1.53 -10.76 5.88
N HIS A 391 -0.79 -10.13 4.97
CA HIS A 391 -1.30 -9.61 3.70
C HIS A 391 -1.88 -10.70 2.81
N GLN A 392 -1.14 -11.79 2.59
CA GLN A 392 -1.67 -12.93 1.83
C GLN A 392 -2.89 -13.56 2.52
N LYS A 393 -2.83 -13.71 3.85
CA LYS A 393 -3.95 -14.22 4.63
C LYS A 393 -5.19 -13.35 4.47
N LEU A 394 -5.04 -12.02 4.47
CA LEU A 394 -6.13 -11.05 4.27
C LEU A 394 -6.82 -11.22 2.91
N ILE A 395 -6.04 -11.44 1.83
CA ILE A 395 -6.56 -11.68 0.48
C ILE A 395 -7.38 -12.99 0.41
N GLU A 396 -6.96 -14.02 1.14
CA GLU A 396 -7.54 -15.37 1.06
C GLU A 396 -8.67 -15.61 2.08
N MET A 397 -8.64 -14.93 3.23
CA MET A 397 -9.57 -15.17 4.32
C MET A 397 -10.96 -14.64 4.00
N THR A 398 -11.98 -15.41 4.36
CA THR A 398 -13.40 -15.05 4.08
C THR A 398 -14.28 -15.04 5.32
N ARG A 399 -13.81 -15.66 6.41
CA ARG A 399 -14.46 -15.77 7.71
C ARG A 399 -13.47 -16.22 8.80
N VAL A 400 -13.83 -16.02 10.06
CA VAL A 400 -13.08 -16.49 11.23
C VAL A 400 -13.84 -17.63 11.91
N ALA A 401 -13.14 -18.71 12.26
CA ALA A 401 -13.76 -19.86 12.89
C ALA A 401 -14.16 -19.59 14.35
N GLY A 402 -15.30 -20.15 14.78
CA GLY A 402 -15.61 -20.33 16.20
C GLY A 402 -16.07 -19.07 16.96
N GLY A 403 -16.42 -18.00 16.26
CA GLY A 403 -17.00 -16.78 16.80
C GLY A 403 -18.41 -16.46 16.29
N GLY A 404 -18.72 -15.18 16.11
CA GLY A 404 -19.97 -14.73 15.47
C GLY A 404 -20.02 -15.13 13.98
N ASP A 405 -21.21 -15.19 13.36
CA ASP A 405 -21.28 -15.45 11.90
C ASP A 405 -20.78 -14.24 11.13
N ASP A 406 -19.54 -14.30 10.65
CA ASP A 406 -18.88 -13.26 9.89
C ASP A 406 -18.72 -13.64 8.41
N ARG A 407 -18.78 -12.63 7.54
CA ARG A 407 -18.50 -12.83 6.11
C ARG A 407 -18.02 -11.56 5.42
N VAL A 408 -17.14 -11.73 4.46
CA VAL A 408 -16.75 -10.68 3.52
C VAL A 408 -17.93 -10.29 2.61
N LEU A 409 -18.24 -9.00 2.55
CA LEU A 409 -19.22 -8.40 1.62
C LEU A 409 -18.56 -7.62 0.48
N ILE A 410 -17.48 -6.90 0.78
CA ILE A 410 -16.58 -6.31 -0.21
C ILE A 410 -15.22 -6.94 0.06
N PRO A 411 -14.70 -7.80 -0.84
CA PRO A 411 -13.40 -8.42 -0.63
C PRO A 411 -12.31 -7.38 -0.62
N PHE A 412 -11.21 -7.72 0.05
CA PHE A 412 -10.00 -6.91 0.01
C PHE A 412 -9.56 -6.67 -1.44
N ASP A 413 -9.78 -5.44 -1.90
CA ASP A 413 -9.47 -4.97 -3.25
C ASP A 413 -8.29 -4.02 -3.12
N GLU A 414 -7.07 -4.55 -3.17
CA GLU A 414 -5.91 -3.71 -3.43
C GLU A 414 -6.08 -3.11 -4.83
N PRO A 415 -5.95 -1.78 -5.01
CA PRO A 415 -5.61 -1.28 -6.33
C PRO A 415 -4.34 -2.02 -6.72
N ALA A 416 -4.44 -2.88 -7.74
CA ALA A 416 -3.30 -3.60 -8.30
C ALA A 416 -2.17 -2.57 -8.38
N TRP A 417 -1.10 -2.77 -7.60
CA TRP A 417 -0.02 -1.78 -7.60
C TRP A 417 0.30 -1.51 -9.06
N GLY A 418 0.36 -0.22 -9.39
CA GLY A 418 0.46 0.21 -10.78
C GLY A 418 1.54 -0.57 -11.52
N ASN A 419 1.48 -0.56 -12.83
CA ASN A 419 2.42 -1.30 -13.65
C ASN A 419 3.90 -0.95 -13.31
N PHE A 420 4.67 -1.91 -12.80
CA PHE A 420 6.13 -1.78 -12.53
C PHE A 420 7.01 -1.54 -13.77
N GLY A 421 6.43 -1.44 -14.97
CA GLY A 421 7.19 -1.26 -16.21
C GLY A 421 7.99 0.05 -16.22
N GLY A 422 9.20 0.02 -16.77
CA GLY A 422 10.13 1.15 -16.82
C GLY A 422 11.57 0.74 -16.49
N LEU A 423 12.44 1.73 -16.29
CA LEU A 423 13.85 1.55 -15.97
C LEU A 423 14.10 1.63 -14.46
N TRP A 424 14.82 0.65 -13.93
CA TRP A 424 15.17 0.51 -12.52
C TRP A 424 16.69 0.38 -12.35
N TRP A 425 17.19 0.88 -11.23
CA TRP A 425 18.62 0.89 -10.88
C TRP A 425 18.81 0.94 -9.36
N ASN A 426 20.05 0.87 -8.90
CA ASN A 426 20.35 0.81 -7.47
C ASN A 426 19.77 2.00 -6.68
N ALA A 427 19.20 1.70 -5.51
CA ALA A 427 18.78 2.70 -4.54
C ALA A 427 19.88 2.91 -3.47
N PRO A 428 20.16 4.16 -3.05
CA PRO A 428 19.55 5.40 -3.54
C PRO A 428 20.00 5.72 -4.97
N ALA A 429 19.20 6.50 -5.70
CA ALA A 429 19.48 6.87 -7.10
C ALA A 429 20.93 7.39 -7.29
N ASN A 430 21.54 7.07 -8.43
CA ASN A 430 22.95 7.35 -8.77
C ASN A 430 24.03 6.61 -7.98
N SER A 431 23.69 5.78 -6.99
CA SER A 431 24.71 5.08 -6.17
C SER A 431 25.51 4.03 -6.94
N GLU A 432 24.94 3.41 -7.97
CA GLU A 432 25.61 2.45 -8.86
C GLU A 432 25.32 2.75 -10.34
N ALA A 433 25.44 4.03 -10.74
CA ALA A 433 25.20 4.44 -12.11
C ALA A 433 26.06 3.65 -13.11
N GLY A 434 25.43 3.12 -14.16
CA GLY A 434 26.10 2.37 -15.23
C GLY A 434 25.56 0.96 -15.49
N TRP A 435 24.70 0.44 -14.62
CA TRP A 435 23.87 -0.75 -14.88
C TRP A 435 22.40 -0.41 -14.61
N GLY A 436 21.49 -1.23 -15.12
CA GLY A 436 20.06 -1.07 -14.85
C GLY A 436 19.23 -2.26 -15.32
N ILE A 437 17.95 -2.24 -14.98
CA ILE A 437 16.99 -3.30 -15.29
C ILE A 437 15.78 -2.64 -15.94
N ASN A 438 15.53 -2.99 -17.21
CA ASN A 438 14.28 -2.63 -17.85
C ASN A 438 13.23 -3.69 -17.53
N LEU A 439 12.07 -3.24 -17.05
CA LEU A 439 10.90 -4.09 -16.83
C LEU A 439 9.84 -3.74 -17.86
N ALA A 440 9.38 -4.75 -18.61
CA ALA A 440 8.10 -4.73 -19.30
C ALA A 440 7.13 -5.56 -18.48
N HIS A 441 6.08 -4.96 -17.96
CA HIS A 441 5.11 -5.64 -17.09
C HIS A 441 3.79 -5.74 -17.82
N GLN A 442 3.27 -6.95 -18.03
CA GLN A 442 1.99 -7.20 -18.70
C GLN A 442 1.21 -8.25 -17.91
N GLY A 443 0.16 -7.82 -17.20
CA GLY A 443 -0.67 -8.69 -16.37
C GLY A 443 0.05 -9.13 -15.10
N ASP A 444 0.14 -10.44 -14.90
CA ASP A 444 0.87 -11.09 -13.80
C ASP A 444 2.29 -11.53 -14.23
N VAL A 445 2.84 -11.01 -15.33
CA VAL A 445 4.17 -11.35 -15.83
C VAL A 445 5.02 -10.11 -16.05
N ILE A 446 6.26 -10.15 -15.57
CA ILE A 446 7.30 -9.18 -15.89
C ILE A 446 8.32 -9.85 -16.81
N PHE A 447 8.61 -9.24 -17.95
CA PHE A 447 9.85 -9.50 -18.68
C PHE A 447 10.90 -8.48 -18.22
N ALA A 448 12.00 -8.98 -17.66
CA ALA A 448 13.10 -8.17 -17.22
C ALA A 448 14.31 -8.36 -18.14
N SER A 449 14.97 -7.26 -18.49
CA SER A 449 16.28 -7.28 -19.13
C SER A 449 17.26 -6.46 -18.27
N TRP A 450 18.22 -7.18 -17.69
CA TRP A 450 19.25 -6.62 -16.83
C TRP A 450 20.52 -6.40 -17.64
N PHE A 451 20.91 -5.14 -17.82
CA PHE A 451 22.17 -4.78 -18.45
C PHE A 451 23.21 -4.45 -17.38
N THR A 452 24.32 -5.17 -17.40
CA THR A 452 25.39 -5.13 -16.40
C THR A 452 26.73 -5.47 -17.05
N TYR A 453 27.72 -5.92 -16.28
CA TYR A 453 29.05 -6.30 -16.75
C TYR A 453 29.43 -7.69 -16.28
N ASP A 454 30.07 -8.47 -17.16
CA ASP A 454 30.60 -9.79 -16.82
C ASP A 454 31.84 -9.70 -15.90
N ALA A 455 32.39 -10.85 -15.53
CA ALA A 455 33.57 -10.93 -14.66
C ALA A 455 34.83 -10.23 -15.21
N SER A 456 34.88 -9.94 -16.51
CA SER A 456 35.97 -9.20 -17.16
C SER A 456 35.69 -7.70 -17.27
N GLY A 457 34.48 -7.25 -16.91
CA GLY A 457 34.03 -5.87 -17.06
C GLY A 457 33.46 -5.53 -18.44
N LYS A 458 33.30 -6.54 -19.33
CA LYS A 458 32.65 -6.37 -20.64
C LYS A 458 31.14 -6.25 -20.44
N GLY A 459 30.50 -5.37 -21.21
CA GLY A 459 29.04 -5.22 -21.20
C GLY A 459 28.34 -6.56 -21.45
N TRP A 460 27.41 -6.91 -20.58
CA TRP A 460 26.70 -8.18 -20.52
C TRP A 460 25.22 -7.94 -20.23
N TRP A 461 24.35 -8.79 -20.74
CA TRP A 461 22.92 -8.70 -20.45
C TRP A 461 22.33 -10.07 -20.13
N LEU A 462 21.34 -10.05 -19.23
CA LEU A 462 20.55 -11.21 -18.84
C LEU A 462 19.08 -10.87 -19.00
N VAL A 463 18.29 -11.86 -19.40
CA VAL A 463 16.82 -11.72 -19.46
C VAL A 463 16.15 -12.72 -18.53
N MET A 464 14.96 -12.34 -18.07
CA MET A 464 14.13 -13.17 -17.22
C MET A 464 12.66 -12.89 -17.51
N THR A 465 11.91 -13.95 -17.80
CA THR A 465 10.44 -13.90 -17.69
C THR A 465 10.08 -14.32 -16.27
N ALA A 466 9.47 -13.41 -15.53
CA ALA A 466 9.14 -13.56 -14.12
C ALA A 466 7.62 -13.51 -13.93
N PRO A 467 6.94 -14.67 -13.83
CA PRO A 467 5.56 -14.71 -13.36
C PRO A 467 5.45 -14.23 -11.91
N LYS A 468 4.29 -13.69 -11.56
CA LYS A 468 3.91 -13.33 -10.20
C LYS A 468 3.82 -14.59 -9.35
N ILE A 469 4.50 -14.59 -8.21
CA ILE A 469 4.53 -15.72 -7.26
C ILE A 469 4.01 -15.34 -5.86
N GLY A 470 3.73 -14.05 -5.63
CA GLY A 470 3.18 -13.52 -4.40
C GLY A 470 2.74 -12.06 -4.59
N ALA A 471 2.19 -11.44 -3.54
CA ALA A 471 1.83 -10.02 -3.57
C ALA A 471 3.06 -9.19 -3.91
N ASN A 472 3.08 -8.66 -5.14
CA ASN A 472 4.17 -7.83 -5.67
C ASN A 472 5.55 -8.51 -5.70
N ILE A 473 5.55 -9.85 -5.73
CA ILE A 473 6.74 -10.68 -5.87
C ILE A 473 6.71 -11.41 -7.22
N TYR A 474 7.77 -11.25 -7.99
CA TYR A 474 7.93 -11.86 -9.32
C TYR A 474 9.28 -12.56 -9.39
N ALA A 475 9.30 -13.81 -9.82
CA ALA A 475 10.54 -14.59 -9.86
C ALA A 475 10.66 -15.41 -11.13
N GLY A 476 11.89 -15.63 -11.58
CA GLY A 476 12.16 -16.39 -12.80
C GLY A 476 13.60 -16.85 -12.92
N THR A 477 13.87 -17.56 -14.01
CA THR A 477 15.22 -17.99 -14.38
C THR A 477 15.90 -16.87 -15.18
N LEU A 478 17.14 -16.54 -14.82
CA LEU A 478 18.00 -15.64 -15.58
C LEU A 478 18.68 -16.43 -16.71
N LEU A 479 18.49 -15.96 -17.94
CA LEU A 479 19.07 -16.53 -19.14
C LEU A 479 20.13 -15.59 -19.69
N GLN A 480 21.29 -16.16 -20.02
CA GLN A 480 22.21 -15.56 -20.98
C GLN A 480 21.84 -16.08 -22.37
N VAL A 481 21.73 -15.21 -23.35
CA VAL A 481 21.38 -15.60 -24.73
C VAL A 481 22.55 -15.31 -25.65
N THR A 482 22.77 -16.13 -26.69
CA THR A 482 23.65 -15.85 -27.83
C THR A 482 22.83 -15.73 -29.11
N GLY A 483 23.35 -15.13 -30.18
CA GLY A 483 22.62 -14.99 -31.43
C GLY A 483 23.43 -14.40 -32.59
N PRO A 484 22.78 -14.19 -33.76
CA PRO A 484 23.40 -13.51 -34.89
C PRO A 484 23.86 -12.09 -34.53
N ALA A 485 25.02 -11.67 -35.03
CA ALA A 485 25.59 -10.35 -34.77
C ALA A 485 24.66 -9.21 -35.22
N PHE A 486 24.81 -8.04 -34.61
CA PHE A 486 23.98 -6.86 -34.89
C PHE A 486 23.93 -6.49 -36.39
N ASP A 487 25.04 -6.70 -37.12
CA ASP A 487 25.18 -6.40 -38.55
C ASP A 487 24.77 -7.53 -39.49
N ALA A 488 24.17 -8.61 -38.97
CA ALA A 488 23.70 -9.72 -39.78
C ALA A 488 22.65 -9.26 -40.82
N VAL A 489 22.87 -9.64 -42.08
CA VAL A 489 21.93 -9.39 -43.19
C VAL A 489 20.76 -10.37 -43.16
N THR A 490 21.00 -11.60 -42.67
CA THR A 490 20.00 -12.66 -42.50
C THR A 490 20.01 -13.18 -41.08
N TRP A 491 18.83 -13.32 -40.47
CA TRP A 491 18.69 -13.82 -39.10
C TRP A 491 18.57 -15.36 -39.07
N ASP A 492 19.62 -16.05 -38.62
CA ASP A 492 19.56 -17.50 -38.36
C ASP A 492 19.10 -17.77 -36.93
N ALA A 493 17.83 -18.12 -36.76
CA ALA A 493 17.25 -18.44 -35.46
C ALA A 493 17.93 -19.62 -34.74
N ARG A 494 18.68 -20.47 -35.45
CA ARG A 494 19.43 -21.59 -34.83
C ARG A 494 20.62 -21.12 -33.99
N GLN A 495 21.10 -19.90 -34.21
CA GLN A 495 22.15 -19.30 -33.40
C GLN A 495 21.61 -18.71 -32.09
N VAL A 496 20.28 -18.60 -31.95
CA VAL A 496 19.62 -18.04 -30.77
C VAL A 496 19.49 -19.11 -29.70
N VAL A 497 20.38 -19.06 -28.71
CA VAL A 497 20.46 -20.07 -27.64
C VAL A 497 20.42 -19.40 -26.28
N GLY A 498 19.36 -19.67 -25.52
CA GLY A 498 19.22 -19.24 -24.13
C GLY A 498 19.80 -20.29 -23.17
N THR A 499 20.80 -19.91 -22.39
CA THR A 499 21.44 -20.75 -21.36
C THR A 499 21.04 -20.24 -19.98
N PRO A 500 20.42 -21.08 -19.12
CA PRO A 500 20.19 -20.74 -17.73
C PRO A 500 21.49 -20.51 -16.98
N VAL A 501 21.64 -19.35 -16.35
CA VAL A 501 22.83 -18.96 -15.58
C VAL A 501 22.51 -18.59 -14.13
N GLY A 502 21.23 -18.54 -13.77
CA GLY A 502 20.81 -18.09 -12.47
C GLY A 502 19.31 -17.95 -12.27
N THR A 503 18.94 -17.34 -11.17
CA THR A 503 17.56 -16.98 -10.82
C THR A 503 17.51 -15.54 -10.31
N GLY A 504 16.37 -14.89 -10.50
CA GLY A 504 16.09 -13.55 -9.99
C GLY A 504 14.73 -13.47 -9.32
N THR A 505 14.60 -12.57 -8.36
CA THR A 505 13.35 -12.27 -7.65
C THR A 505 13.25 -10.77 -7.45
N PHE A 506 12.16 -10.19 -7.92
CA PHE A 506 11.73 -8.84 -7.59
C PHE A 506 10.73 -8.90 -6.46
N THR A 507 10.92 -8.06 -5.45
CA THR A 507 9.94 -7.79 -4.40
C THR A 507 9.75 -6.28 -4.35
N PHE A 508 8.62 -5.79 -4.85
CA PHE A 508 8.31 -4.36 -4.79
C PHE A 508 7.78 -4.02 -3.39
N THR A 509 8.06 -2.80 -2.93
CA THR A 509 7.46 -2.24 -1.70
C THR A 509 6.40 -1.20 -2.05
N ASP A 510 6.54 -0.55 -3.21
CA ASP A 510 5.59 0.37 -3.80
C ASP A 510 5.87 0.49 -5.33
N PRO A 511 5.12 1.31 -6.10
CA PRO A 511 5.35 1.43 -7.54
C PRO A 511 6.72 1.94 -7.98
N ASN A 512 7.53 2.51 -7.07
CA ASN A 512 8.80 3.19 -7.36
C ASN A 512 10.01 2.59 -6.62
N TYR A 513 9.79 1.75 -5.60
CA TYR A 513 10.85 1.10 -4.81
C TYR A 513 10.64 -0.40 -4.68
N GLY A 514 11.74 -1.14 -4.54
CA GLY A 514 11.73 -2.57 -4.30
C GLY A 514 13.12 -3.15 -4.09
N THR A 515 13.21 -4.46 -4.20
CA THR A 515 14.48 -5.21 -4.17
C THR A 515 14.59 -6.12 -5.39
N PHE A 516 15.82 -6.29 -5.88
CA PHE A 516 16.19 -7.32 -6.83
C PHE A 516 17.20 -8.25 -6.17
N ALA A 517 16.74 -9.44 -5.79
CA ALA A 517 17.58 -10.53 -5.31
C ALA A 517 17.93 -11.44 -6.48
N TYR A 518 19.21 -11.79 -6.63
CA TYR A 518 19.63 -12.68 -7.71
C TYR A 518 20.71 -13.66 -7.25
N THR A 519 20.80 -14.78 -7.97
CA THR A 519 21.94 -15.70 -7.94
C THR A 519 22.36 -15.98 -9.37
N VAL A 520 23.58 -15.62 -9.74
CA VAL A 520 24.13 -15.78 -11.10
C VAL A 520 25.54 -16.34 -11.01
N ASN A 521 25.84 -17.42 -11.73
CA ASN A 521 27.15 -18.06 -11.74
C ASN A 521 27.73 -18.30 -10.33
N ASN A 522 26.89 -18.75 -9.38
CA ASN A 522 27.18 -18.96 -7.95
C ASN A 522 27.46 -17.70 -7.11
N ALA A 523 27.31 -16.50 -7.66
CA ALA A 523 27.34 -15.26 -6.89
C ALA A 523 25.90 -14.80 -6.59
N SER A 524 25.61 -14.50 -5.33
CA SER A 524 24.31 -14.03 -4.88
C SER A 524 24.41 -12.63 -4.28
N GLN A 525 23.47 -11.76 -4.62
CA GLN A 525 23.31 -10.44 -3.99
C GLN A 525 21.84 -10.06 -3.90
N VAL A 526 21.57 -9.08 -3.03
CA VAL A 526 20.30 -8.36 -2.98
C VAL A 526 20.61 -6.88 -3.18
N LYS A 527 19.94 -6.27 -4.15
CA LYS A 527 20.04 -4.84 -4.44
C LYS A 527 18.71 -4.18 -4.11
N ASN A 528 18.74 -3.10 -3.34
CA ASN A 528 17.58 -2.20 -3.28
C ASN A 528 17.51 -1.47 -4.63
N ILE A 529 16.32 -1.38 -5.20
CA ILE A 529 16.11 -0.76 -6.51
C ILE A 529 15.08 0.36 -6.42
N THR A 530 15.29 1.39 -7.22
CA THR A 530 14.37 2.52 -7.42
C THR A 530 14.18 2.75 -8.92
N ARG A 531 13.14 3.49 -9.32
CA ARG A 531 13.03 3.94 -10.72
C ARG A 531 14.13 4.95 -11.08
N GLU A 532 14.57 4.89 -12.33
CA GLU A 532 15.42 5.91 -12.93
C GLU A 532 14.55 7.01 -13.53
N VAL A 533 14.67 8.23 -12.99
CA VAL A 533 13.83 9.38 -13.35
C VAL A 533 14.69 10.43 -14.04
N PHE A 534 14.35 10.75 -15.29
CA PHE A 534 15.04 11.74 -16.13
C PHE A 534 14.07 12.69 -16.85
N GLY A 535 12.78 12.61 -16.51
CA GLY A 535 11.70 13.48 -16.97
C GLY A 535 10.40 13.17 -16.22
N PRO A 536 9.26 13.75 -16.64
CA PRO A 536 7.95 13.36 -16.15
C PRO A 536 7.70 11.87 -16.44
N MET A 537 7.51 11.08 -15.39
CA MET A 537 7.23 9.65 -15.54
C MET A 537 5.81 9.42 -16.07
N PRO A 538 5.63 8.46 -17.01
CA PRO A 538 4.30 8.09 -17.46
C PRO A 538 3.57 7.24 -16.42
N GLY A 539 2.23 7.33 -16.44
CA GLY A 539 1.37 6.37 -15.74
C GLY A 539 1.13 5.16 -16.63
N CYS A 540 1.50 3.96 -16.18
CA CYS A 540 1.32 2.72 -16.94
C CYS A 540 0.25 1.81 -16.32
N SER A 541 -0.59 1.22 -17.16
CA SER A 541 -1.65 0.30 -16.75
C SER A 541 -1.84 -0.83 -17.77
N PHE A 542 -2.02 -2.05 -17.26
CA PHE A 542 -2.31 -3.22 -18.08
C PHE A 542 -3.77 -3.20 -18.52
N SER A 543 -4.05 -3.63 -19.76
CA SER A 543 -5.42 -3.75 -20.28
C SER A 543 -6.24 -2.45 -20.36
N ALA A 544 -5.59 -1.28 -20.29
CA ALA A 544 -6.28 0.00 -20.33
C ALA A 544 -6.81 0.39 -21.73
N GLN A 545 -6.25 -0.17 -22.80
CA GLN A 545 -6.70 0.07 -24.17
C GLN A 545 -6.51 -1.18 -25.04
N ASN A 546 -7.51 -1.50 -25.86
CA ASN A 546 -7.47 -2.68 -26.74
C ASN A 546 -6.64 -2.46 -28.02
N ASN A 547 -6.38 -1.20 -28.40
CA ASN A 547 -5.62 -0.85 -29.61
C ASN A 547 -4.34 -0.07 -29.25
N LEU A 548 -3.20 -0.75 -29.28
CA LEU A 548 -1.90 -0.14 -28.96
C LEU A 548 -1.44 0.90 -30.01
N ALA A 549 -2.00 0.90 -31.22
CA ALA A 549 -1.63 1.91 -32.23
C ALA A 549 -2.02 3.35 -31.81
N ALA A 550 -2.97 3.49 -30.88
CA ALA A 550 -3.42 4.80 -30.39
C ALA A 550 -2.67 5.27 -29.13
N THR A 551 -1.62 4.57 -28.67
CA THR A 551 -0.80 5.04 -27.53
C THR A 551 0.12 6.19 -27.95
N THR A 552 0.26 7.21 -27.12
CA THR A 552 1.12 8.36 -27.36
C THR A 552 2.47 8.28 -26.64
N ASN A 553 2.58 7.45 -25.60
CA ASN A 553 3.85 7.14 -24.94
C ASN A 553 4.39 5.79 -25.45
N TYR A 554 5.69 5.73 -25.72
CA TYR A 554 6.37 4.62 -26.41
C TYR A 554 7.05 3.62 -25.46
N GLN A 555 6.89 3.79 -24.15
CA GLN A 555 7.49 2.91 -23.14
C GLN A 555 7.01 1.47 -23.30
N ASP A 556 7.93 0.55 -23.60
CA ASP A 556 7.71 -0.91 -23.65
C ASP A 556 8.98 -1.67 -24.04
N LEU A 557 8.85 -2.98 -24.11
CA LEU A 557 9.70 -3.84 -24.92
C LEU A 557 9.27 -3.83 -26.39
N TRP A 558 10.23 -3.64 -27.30
CA TRP A 558 10.03 -3.64 -28.75
C TRP A 558 10.99 -4.62 -29.42
N TRP A 559 10.55 -5.16 -30.56
CA TRP A 559 11.27 -6.19 -31.31
C TRP A 559 10.93 -6.12 -32.80
N LYS A 560 11.60 -6.94 -33.62
CA LYS A 560 11.44 -6.92 -35.07
C LYS A 560 9.98 -7.09 -35.50
N ASN A 561 9.54 -6.26 -36.45
CA ASN A 561 8.30 -6.41 -37.20
C ASN A 561 8.58 -7.12 -38.55
N PRO A 562 7.85 -8.19 -38.93
CA PRO A 562 6.77 -8.86 -38.19
C PRO A 562 7.24 -9.53 -36.90
N ALA A 563 6.39 -9.51 -35.88
CA ALA A 563 6.62 -10.16 -34.59
C ALA A 563 7.12 -11.60 -34.77
N GLY A 564 8.17 -11.98 -34.02
CA GLY A 564 8.79 -13.30 -34.08
C GLY A 564 9.75 -13.54 -35.25
N SER A 565 9.93 -12.59 -36.17
CA SER A 565 10.82 -12.78 -37.34
C SER A 565 12.31 -12.74 -36.99
N GLU A 566 12.70 -12.05 -35.91
CA GLU A 566 14.06 -12.03 -35.39
C GLU A 566 14.07 -12.17 -33.85
N SER A 567 13.49 -13.27 -33.34
CA SER A 567 13.52 -13.57 -31.91
C SER A 567 14.95 -13.69 -31.39
N GLY A 568 15.21 -13.15 -30.19
CA GLY A 568 16.50 -13.26 -29.49
C GLY A 568 17.18 -11.91 -29.21
N TRP A 569 16.79 -10.84 -29.89
CA TRP A 569 17.19 -9.47 -29.56
C TRP A 569 15.94 -8.60 -29.34
N GLY A 570 16.12 -7.45 -28.69
CA GLY A 570 15.04 -6.49 -28.48
C GLY A 570 15.56 -5.15 -27.98
N ILE A 571 14.67 -4.15 -27.93
CA ILE A 571 14.98 -2.80 -27.47
C ILE A 571 13.91 -2.36 -26.48
N ASN A 572 14.33 -1.96 -25.29
CA ASN A 572 13.44 -1.35 -24.31
C ASN A 572 13.45 0.15 -24.53
N PHE A 573 12.27 0.75 -24.54
CA PHE A 573 12.11 2.20 -24.44
C PHE A 573 11.58 2.55 -23.06
N THR A 574 12.27 3.47 -22.38
CA THR A 574 11.72 4.21 -21.23
C THR A 574 11.49 5.63 -21.68
N HIS A 575 10.22 6.04 -21.78
CA HIS A 575 9.82 7.32 -22.37
C HIS A 575 9.26 8.24 -21.28
N GLN A 576 9.99 9.31 -20.95
CA GLN A 576 9.63 10.31 -19.94
C GLN A 576 9.70 11.71 -20.55
N GLY A 577 8.56 12.39 -20.64
CA GLY A 577 8.47 13.70 -21.31
C GLY A 577 8.80 13.61 -22.80
N ASP A 578 9.76 14.41 -23.26
CA ASP A 578 10.26 14.51 -24.65
C ASP A 578 11.51 13.64 -24.90
N ARG A 579 11.82 12.71 -23.98
CA ARG A 579 13.05 11.91 -24.00
C ARG A 579 12.76 10.42 -23.89
N ILE A 580 13.50 9.64 -24.68
CA ILE A 580 13.53 8.19 -24.60
C ILE A 580 14.94 7.75 -24.19
N PHE A 581 15.04 7.01 -23.08
CA PHE A 581 16.21 6.17 -22.84
C PHE A 581 15.96 4.80 -23.46
N ALA A 582 16.77 4.42 -24.44
CA ALA A 582 16.66 3.13 -25.11
C ALA A 582 17.81 2.22 -24.74
N THR A 583 17.49 0.98 -24.35
CA THR A 583 18.47 -0.10 -24.13
C THR A 583 18.26 -1.19 -25.17
N TRP A 584 19.21 -1.32 -26.11
CA TRP A 584 19.19 -2.34 -27.15
C TRP A 584 20.08 -3.51 -26.73
N PHE A 585 19.49 -4.68 -26.51
CA PHE A 585 20.22 -5.91 -26.25
C PHE A 585 20.31 -6.74 -27.54
N THR A 586 21.54 -7.05 -27.95
CA THR A 586 21.90 -7.69 -29.22
C THR A 586 23.20 -8.49 -29.06
N TYR A 587 23.88 -8.81 -30.17
CA TYR A 587 25.09 -9.63 -30.18
C TYR A 587 26.23 -8.94 -30.95
N ASP A 588 27.44 -9.08 -30.43
CA ASP A 588 28.67 -8.63 -31.10
C ASP A 588 29.07 -9.61 -32.22
N ARG A 589 30.09 -9.30 -33.01
CA ARG A 589 30.55 -10.15 -34.14
C ARG A 589 31.08 -11.51 -33.73
N ASP A 590 31.44 -11.68 -32.45
CA ASP A 590 31.81 -12.95 -31.84
C ASP A 590 30.59 -13.74 -31.32
N HIS A 591 29.36 -13.29 -31.60
CA HIS A 591 28.07 -13.83 -31.14
C HIS A 591 27.82 -13.70 -29.63
N SER A 592 28.70 -13.02 -28.90
CA SER A 592 28.52 -12.77 -27.47
C SER A 592 27.45 -11.72 -27.21
N PRO A 593 26.75 -11.80 -26.05
CA PRO A 593 25.80 -10.78 -25.65
C PRO A 593 26.45 -9.40 -25.58
N MET A 594 25.78 -8.39 -26.12
CA MET A 594 26.16 -6.99 -26.07
C MET A 594 24.91 -6.14 -25.83
N TRP A 595 25.03 -5.10 -25.04
CA TRP A 595 24.01 -4.06 -24.93
C TRP A 595 24.56 -2.72 -25.38
N LEU A 596 23.68 -1.89 -25.93
CA LEU A 596 23.95 -0.51 -26.30
C LEU A 596 22.86 0.38 -25.74
N VAL A 597 23.22 1.62 -25.39
CA VAL A 597 22.28 2.61 -24.86
C VAL A 597 22.32 3.90 -25.64
N VAL A 598 21.17 4.56 -25.70
CA VAL A 598 21.02 5.91 -26.22
C VAL A 598 20.04 6.68 -25.36
N THR A 599 20.41 7.90 -24.99
CA THR A 599 19.45 8.92 -24.59
C THR A 599 19.06 9.67 -25.86
N ALA A 600 17.82 9.50 -26.29
CA ALA A 600 17.29 10.06 -27.53
C ALA A 600 16.29 11.16 -27.20
N ASP A 601 16.60 12.38 -27.64
CA ASP A 601 15.70 13.53 -27.52
C ASP A 601 14.73 13.58 -28.71
N GLU A 602 13.55 14.14 -28.50
CA GLU A 602 12.59 14.38 -29.58
C GLU A 602 13.14 15.43 -30.57
N THR A 603 13.17 15.06 -31.85
CA THR A 603 13.68 15.89 -32.95
C THR A 603 12.55 16.40 -33.85
N ALA A 604 11.43 15.70 -33.85
CA ALA A 604 10.14 16.06 -34.46
C ALA A 604 9.05 15.17 -33.83
N PRO A 605 7.75 15.49 -33.96
CA PRO A 605 6.68 14.67 -33.39
C PRO A 605 6.82 13.19 -33.75
N GLY A 606 7.03 12.34 -32.74
CA GLY A 606 7.21 10.89 -32.92
C GLY A 606 8.55 10.47 -33.52
N ALA A 607 9.55 11.35 -33.56
CA ALA A 607 10.89 11.08 -34.06
C ALA A 607 11.95 11.47 -33.02
N TYR A 608 12.77 10.49 -32.60
CA TYR A 608 13.77 10.63 -31.56
C TYR A 608 15.15 10.23 -32.08
N GLY A 609 16.21 10.86 -31.58
CA GLY A 609 17.57 10.53 -32.01
C GLY A 609 18.63 10.87 -30.97
N GLY A 610 19.74 10.13 -31.01
CA GLY A 610 20.85 10.34 -30.08
C GLY A 610 22.12 9.60 -30.45
N THR A 611 23.16 9.83 -29.65
CA THR A 611 24.44 9.12 -29.76
C THR A 611 24.34 7.76 -29.08
N LEU A 612 24.83 6.72 -29.75
CA LEU A 612 24.81 5.36 -29.25
C LEU A 612 26.12 5.03 -28.53
N TYR A 613 26.00 4.50 -27.32
CA TYR A 613 27.14 4.16 -26.47
C TYR A 613 27.17 2.67 -26.15
N ARG A 614 28.40 2.16 -26.03
CA ARG A 614 28.71 0.88 -25.37
C ARG A 614 29.54 1.19 -24.13
N THR A 615 29.33 0.47 -23.03
CA THR A 615 30.09 0.71 -21.80
C THR A 615 30.91 -0.51 -21.37
N THR A 616 31.91 -0.24 -20.53
CA THR A 616 32.59 -1.23 -19.67
C THR A 616 32.48 -0.76 -18.22
N GLY A 617 32.59 -1.65 -17.24
CA GLY A 617 32.36 -1.30 -15.84
C GLY A 617 32.68 -2.41 -14.85
N PRO A 618 32.45 -2.16 -13.54
CA PRO A 618 32.63 -3.18 -12.50
C PRO A 618 31.73 -4.40 -12.74
N PRO A 619 32.19 -5.63 -12.45
CA PRO A 619 31.40 -6.84 -12.67
C PRO A 619 30.14 -6.84 -11.81
N PHE A 620 29.11 -7.57 -12.24
CA PHE A 620 27.79 -7.64 -11.59
C PHE A 620 27.87 -7.97 -10.08
N ASN A 621 28.87 -8.75 -9.66
CA ASN A 621 29.09 -9.18 -8.29
C ASN A 621 30.03 -8.28 -7.47
N ALA A 622 30.40 -7.10 -7.98
CA ALA A 622 31.27 -6.16 -7.27
C ALA A 622 30.60 -5.65 -5.98
N VAL A 623 31.36 -5.68 -4.87
CA VAL A 623 30.99 -5.08 -3.58
C VAL A 623 32.23 -4.38 -3.00
N PRO A 624 32.28 -3.04 -2.96
CA PRO A 624 31.31 -2.10 -3.55
C PRO A 624 31.39 -2.06 -5.09
N PHE A 625 30.28 -1.67 -5.75
CA PHE A 625 30.30 -1.22 -7.14
C PHE A 625 30.84 0.22 -7.18
N ASP A 626 31.78 0.50 -8.09
CA ASP A 626 32.39 1.83 -8.24
C ASP A 626 31.93 2.48 -9.56
N PRO A 627 30.99 3.45 -9.52
CA PRO A 627 30.48 4.12 -10.73
C PRO A 627 31.55 4.84 -11.54
N ALA A 628 32.66 5.27 -10.91
CA ALA A 628 33.73 5.98 -11.62
C ALA A 628 34.51 5.08 -12.59
N LYS A 629 34.34 3.76 -12.50
CA LYS A 629 34.93 2.78 -13.42
C LYS A 629 34.04 2.46 -14.61
N VAL A 630 32.86 3.07 -14.70
CA VAL A 630 31.99 2.91 -15.85
C VAL A 630 32.46 3.83 -16.98
N VAL A 631 32.92 3.24 -18.08
CA VAL A 631 33.49 3.96 -19.22
C VAL A 631 32.55 3.84 -20.42
N PRO A 632 31.82 4.90 -20.80
CA PRO A 632 31.05 4.94 -22.05
C PRO A 632 31.95 5.24 -23.25
N VAL A 633 31.78 4.47 -24.31
CA VAL A 633 32.44 4.64 -25.61
C VAL A 633 31.39 4.92 -26.66
N ASN A 634 31.52 6.04 -27.37
CA ASN A 634 30.68 6.35 -28.52
C ASN A 634 30.97 5.35 -29.64
N VAL A 635 29.94 4.64 -30.08
CA VAL A 635 30.02 3.65 -31.17
C VAL A 635 29.18 4.04 -32.37
N GLY A 636 28.45 5.15 -32.32
CA GLY A 636 27.71 5.72 -33.44
C GLY A 636 26.42 6.41 -33.01
N THR A 637 25.33 6.18 -33.75
CA THR A 637 24.06 6.91 -33.56
C THR A 637 22.86 5.98 -33.71
N ALA A 638 21.73 6.37 -33.12
CA ALA A 638 20.45 5.71 -33.26
C ALA A 638 19.31 6.73 -33.43
N SER A 639 18.32 6.37 -34.24
CA SER A 639 17.06 7.11 -34.36
C SER A 639 15.86 6.18 -34.37
N PHE A 640 14.75 6.70 -33.87
CA PHE A 640 13.46 6.02 -33.75
C PHE A 640 12.39 6.90 -34.38
N THR A 641 11.66 6.38 -35.35
CA THR A 641 10.52 7.08 -35.98
C THR A 641 9.28 6.24 -35.83
N PHE A 642 8.36 6.68 -34.99
CA PHE A 642 7.11 6.00 -34.67
C PHE A 642 6.04 6.38 -35.71
N SER A 643 5.47 5.39 -36.40
CA SER A 643 4.34 5.62 -37.31
C SER A 643 3.01 5.64 -36.56
N ASP A 644 2.94 4.92 -35.44
CA ASP A 644 1.84 4.89 -34.49
C ASP A 644 2.36 4.37 -33.14
N GLY A 645 1.47 4.22 -32.17
CA GLY A 645 1.83 3.74 -30.83
C GLY A 645 2.41 2.33 -30.76
N ASN A 646 2.29 1.52 -31.81
CA ASN A 646 2.64 0.10 -31.87
C ASN A 646 3.66 -0.26 -32.97
N ASN A 647 4.05 0.70 -33.82
CA ASN A 647 4.95 0.48 -34.95
C ASN A 647 5.98 1.62 -35.07
N ALA A 648 7.25 1.26 -35.32
CA ALA A 648 8.32 2.22 -35.52
C ALA A 648 9.40 1.71 -36.49
N THR A 649 10.24 2.63 -36.96
CA THR A 649 11.51 2.33 -37.62
C THR A 649 12.65 2.64 -36.67
N PHE A 650 13.48 1.65 -36.37
CA PHE A 650 14.74 1.78 -35.65
C PHE A 650 15.89 1.81 -36.68
N ALA A 651 16.54 2.96 -36.82
CA ALA A 651 17.74 3.10 -37.65
C ALA A 651 18.95 3.35 -36.76
N TYR A 652 20.09 2.75 -37.11
CA TYR A 652 21.31 2.91 -36.34
C TYR A 652 22.54 2.89 -37.22
N THR A 653 23.63 3.46 -36.70
CA THR A 653 25.00 3.23 -37.16
C THR A 653 25.84 2.77 -35.98
N VAL A 654 26.46 1.61 -36.08
CA VAL A 654 27.39 1.07 -35.07
C VAL A 654 28.71 0.74 -35.73
N ASN A 655 29.79 1.34 -35.26
CA ASN A 655 31.16 1.14 -35.77
C ASN A 655 31.25 1.29 -37.31
N GLY A 656 30.53 2.25 -37.87
CA GLY A 656 30.50 2.54 -39.31
C GLY A 656 29.55 1.66 -40.13
N VAL A 657 28.84 0.70 -39.52
CA VAL A 657 27.82 -0.12 -40.20
C VAL A 657 26.44 0.45 -39.90
N SER A 658 25.66 0.72 -40.95
CA SER A 658 24.30 1.25 -40.82
C SER A 658 23.24 0.22 -41.23
N GLN A 659 22.17 0.12 -40.45
CA GLN A 659 20.97 -0.62 -40.82
C GLN A 659 19.71 0.14 -40.38
N ALA A 660 18.57 -0.25 -40.94
CA ALA A 660 17.25 0.17 -40.49
C ALA A 660 16.33 -1.05 -40.37
N LYS A 661 15.60 -1.15 -39.26
CA LYS A 661 14.69 -2.25 -38.95
C LYS A 661 13.32 -1.68 -38.57
N ALA A 662 12.27 -2.18 -39.20
CA ALA A 662 10.91 -2.00 -38.70
C ALA A 662 10.74 -2.82 -37.41
N ILE A 663 10.18 -2.19 -36.37
CA ILE A 663 9.93 -2.76 -35.04
C ILE A 663 8.47 -2.55 -34.61
N THR A 664 8.00 -3.40 -33.71
CA THR A 664 6.66 -3.34 -33.09
C THR A 664 6.79 -3.63 -31.59
N ARG A 665 5.77 -3.30 -30.78
CA ARG A 665 5.75 -3.69 -29.36
C ARG A 665 5.69 -5.19 -29.21
N GLU A 666 6.37 -5.71 -28.20
CA GLU A 666 6.29 -7.11 -27.84
C GLU A 666 5.16 -7.35 -26.83
N VAL A 667 4.05 -7.92 -27.31
CA VAL A 667 2.91 -8.29 -26.47
C VAL A 667 3.02 -9.77 -26.12
N PHE A 668 3.44 -10.05 -24.88
CA PHE A 668 3.53 -11.41 -24.33
C PHE A 668 2.34 -11.75 -23.42
N ARG A 669 1.50 -10.76 -23.08
CA ARG A 669 0.16 -10.96 -22.51
C ARG A 669 -0.84 -10.03 -23.19
N THR A 670 -1.96 -10.59 -23.65
CA THR A 670 -3.03 -9.84 -24.31
C THR A 670 -4.17 -9.55 -23.33
N PRO A 671 -4.75 -8.34 -23.33
CA PRO A 671 -4.29 -7.12 -24.04
C PRO A 671 -2.98 -6.57 -23.44
N GLY A 672 -2.21 -5.79 -24.20
CA GLY A 672 -0.91 -5.26 -23.73
C GLY A 672 -1.01 -4.16 -22.66
N THR A 673 0.14 -3.64 -22.25
CA THR A 673 0.26 -2.51 -21.31
C THR A 673 0.26 -1.18 -22.07
N VAL A 674 -0.36 -0.16 -21.48
CA VAL A 674 -0.41 1.20 -22.02
C VAL A 674 0.21 2.15 -21.00
N CYS A 675 1.04 3.06 -21.49
CA CYS A 675 1.61 4.16 -20.73
C CYS A 675 1.10 5.49 -21.29
N ARG A 676 0.94 6.52 -20.43
CA ARG A 676 0.50 7.86 -20.82
C ARG A 676 1.16 8.96 -20.02
#